data_AF-A0A2E8D9L4-F1
#
_entry.id   AF-A0A2E8D9L4-F1
#
_cell.length_a   1.000
_cell.length_b   1.000
_cell.length_c   1.000
_cell.angle_alpha   90.00
_cell.angle_beta   90.00
_cell.angle_gamma   90.00
#
_symmetry.space_group_name_H-M   'P 1'
#
loop_
_entity.id
_entity.type
_entity.pdbx_description
1 polymer ?
#
loop_
_entity_poly.entity_id
_entity_poly.type
_entity_poly.pdbx_seq_one_letter_code
_entity_poly.pdbx_strand_id
1 'polypeptide(L)'
;MSAEALESLQNEDTRDGLAFSTRCPQKEPCVPTIHACLLAAILVIGQGEIESQDAVTRREIALAIRDLGSSEFEARQAATQLLWKAGEAAKPALRQALDSPRSEVRFRAKSILEDFEYGVFADTPRDVARLIRRYRDANSATRQRAWAELVSRAPIETLLAIINTESNPDRQAALQLKLLARLESDGEIETALQYAQQWQAAHATLSRSAGFDKFLVRNLPYLLSKERYEDAEGVLERAAGPGADEKAVRNLAVFMLLRGKLDERIEVLRKRMSEDAKTDDLKRLAMFLRVKGDIEEAKVVAVQGGDETELLVRRLLFDSRDWKQLSQQKLEEDPFATRSIEQLGFKAAYSRLAGNKEQFDKTIAAIRKLASHASGNELSYCREAFFLNGLTDDAIRLLTRDDREQAFNVQVMRNEYEEAFETYGIGTTREERAKWLQTVLDATPDRSANSTRRFKIACQTAQLLRSLGEKAEAVEMFGQLATVAERMQAGGNLRVLAEFELKAGLTDQAFAHGAKALYKEPDVSVIDVLFKRHQSAVKVWSKLYEELNPTENVTARLTKLRKLFYRGKVDDEVLRLLTEGYDTASGLSEDHPQRTKRINVVADTCLLRGQKDLARQYFETIADQSDAAAVHLADVFAQEEEWQTASQWYAKGFELGRKPYMLYLSGEMLKQAGETEQGQKAMELAKLIPLASESRHGDLAAELAKRGYTAEAIEQWDLLRRCSTWSEAQMFHAVGALGDAVSAEDPLKASGFWEQRMLNCLQENWFFTDQTSYVRIPHLVHRSRAKGLLAQGNASGAILEVRHCQQIWPGELNVVEECIPLLDAGGRKADADELFTEAYSRIEKTCRLFPNSALHHNNLAWLAAKCQRRLDKALIHVERALELAPDSAQYIDTLAEVHFQRGDIDEAIEQAERCIELEPDTEFYQQQLKRFEEAKSE
;
A
#
# COMPACT_ATOMS: atom_id res chain seq x y z
N MET A 1 25.72 15.93 -10.49
CA MET A 1 24.43 15.41 -9.98
C MET A 1 24.27 14.03 -10.60
N SER A 2 24.69 12.99 -9.89
CA SER A 2 24.72 11.62 -10.45
C SER A 2 23.44 10.87 -10.11
N ALA A 3 23.01 10.03 -11.05
CA ALA A 3 21.92 9.07 -10.92
C ALA A 3 22.08 8.11 -9.72
N GLU A 4 23.27 8.07 -9.10
CA GLU A 4 23.59 7.26 -7.91
C GLU A 4 23.13 7.85 -6.56
N ALA A 5 22.85 9.16 -6.47
CA ALA A 5 22.08 9.64 -5.31
C ALA A 5 20.65 9.07 -5.31
N LEU A 6 20.13 8.75 -6.50
CA LEU A 6 18.89 8.02 -6.72
C LEU A 6 19.09 6.49 -6.62
N GLU A 7 20.25 5.96 -7.00
CA GLU A 7 20.55 4.52 -6.93
C GLU A 7 20.92 4.04 -5.52
N SER A 8 21.54 4.88 -4.68
CA SER A 8 21.71 4.64 -3.23
C SER A 8 20.38 4.73 -2.47
N LEU A 9 19.48 5.61 -2.91
CA LEU A 9 18.07 5.61 -2.45
C LEU A 9 17.29 4.39 -2.96
N GLN A 10 17.68 3.77 -4.10
CA GLN A 10 17.06 2.55 -4.63
C GLN A 10 17.68 1.24 -4.09
N ASN A 11 18.92 1.28 -3.57
CA ASN A 11 19.64 0.12 -3.05
C ASN A 11 19.55 -0.08 -1.52
N GLU A 12 19.01 0.87 -0.76
CA GLU A 12 18.68 0.68 0.66
C GLU A 12 17.17 0.57 0.93
N ASP A 13 16.58 -0.62 0.88
CA ASP A 13 15.32 -0.98 1.59
C ASP A 13 14.11 0.00 1.49
N THR A 14 14.10 1.00 0.60
CA THR A 14 13.02 2.01 0.48
C THR A 14 11.86 1.49 -0.37
N ARG A 15 12.08 0.40 -1.12
CA ARG A 15 11.08 -0.31 -1.92
C ARG A 15 10.49 -1.54 -1.22
N ASP A 16 11.02 -1.97 -0.07
CA ASP A 16 10.27 -2.89 0.78
C ASP A 16 9.06 -2.09 1.27
N GLY A 17 7.87 -2.47 0.79
CA GLY A 17 6.63 -1.85 1.22
C GLY A 17 6.67 -1.72 2.74
N LEU A 18 6.70 -0.48 3.23
CA LEU A 18 6.65 -0.17 4.65
C LEU A 18 5.51 -1.01 5.22
N ALA A 19 5.85 -2.08 5.92
CA ALA A 19 4.86 -3.03 6.38
C ALA A 19 4.13 -2.33 7.53
N PHE A 20 3.00 -1.71 7.21
CA PHE A 20 2.12 -1.10 8.18
C PHE A 20 1.22 -2.20 8.74
N SER A 21 1.08 -2.23 10.06
CA SER A 21 0.13 -3.10 10.75
C SER A 21 -0.96 -2.23 11.36
N THR A 22 -2.21 -2.71 11.32
CA THR A 22 -3.32 -2.10 12.04
C THR A 22 -3.51 -2.83 13.37
N ARG A 23 -3.57 -2.10 14.49
CA ARG A 23 -4.05 -2.67 15.77
C ARG A 23 -5.58 -2.65 15.76
N CYS A 24 -6.21 -3.78 15.46
CA CYS A 24 -7.65 -3.93 15.60
C CYS A 24 -8.01 -4.11 17.10
N PRO A 25 -8.85 -3.26 17.72
CA PRO A 25 -9.49 -3.60 18.97
C PRO A 25 -10.62 -4.61 18.68
N GLN A 26 -10.63 -5.74 19.38
CA GLN A 26 -11.77 -6.65 19.34
C GLN A 26 -12.98 -6.04 20.10
N LYS A 27 -14.17 -6.23 19.50
CA LYS A 27 -15.55 -6.26 20.03
C LYS A 27 -16.48 -5.06 19.82
N GLU A 28 -17.50 -5.37 19.00
CA GLU A 28 -18.94 -5.02 19.00
C GLU A 28 -19.39 -3.56 19.09
N PRO A 29 -20.24 -3.08 18.14
CA PRO A 29 -21.19 -2.03 18.45
C PRO A 29 -22.53 -2.64 18.88
N CYS A 30 -22.96 -2.26 20.08
CA CYS A 30 -24.30 -2.48 20.63
C CYS A 30 -24.92 -1.10 20.88
N VAL A 31 -25.79 -0.59 20.01
CA VAL A 31 -26.74 0.52 20.33
C VAL A 31 -27.90 0.57 19.31
N PRO A 32 -29.05 1.24 19.58
CA PRO A 32 -30.30 0.59 19.94
C PRO A 32 -31.42 0.76 18.89
N THR A 33 -32.44 -0.07 19.03
CA THR A 33 -33.70 -0.09 18.29
C THR A 33 -34.50 1.21 18.43
N ILE A 34 -34.92 1.82 17.31
CA ILE A 34 -36.14 2.64 17.25
C ILE A 34 -36.92 2.26 15.98
N HIS A 35 -38.13 1.73 16.17
CA HIS A 35 -39.16 1.60 15.13
C HIS A 35 -39.85 2.95 14.91
N ALA A 36 -40.13 3.32 13.66
CA ALA A 36 -41.49 3.58 13.14
C ALA A 36 -41.48 4.43 11.85
N CYS A 37 -42.43 4.09 10.97
CA CYS A 37 -42.98 4.87 9.85
C CYS A 37 -42.16 4.95 8.56
N LEU A 38 -42.62 4.25 7.50
CA LEU A 38 -43.51 4.86 6.49
C LEU A 38 -43.94 3.85 5.43
N LEU A 39 -45.23 3.52 5.48
CA LEU A 39 -46.05 3.16 4.32
C LEU A 39 -46.28 4.43 3.50
N ALA A 40 -46.21 4.29 2.17
CA ALA A 40 -46.77 5.14 1.11
C ALA A 40 -45.76 5.86 0.21
N ALA A 41 -45.56 5.32 -1.01
CA ALA A 41 -45.84 6.01 -2.27
C ALA A 41 -45.91 4.98 -3.41
N ILE A 42 -46.83 5.21 -4.33
CA ILE A 42 -47.49 4.28 -5.24
C ILE A 42 -47.29 4.74 -6.70
N LEU A 43 -47.22 3.77 -7.64
CA LEU A 43 -47.54 3.79 -9.09
C LEU A 43 -47.13 5.00 -9.95
N VAL A 44 -46.36 4.75 -11.03
CA VAL A 44 -46.70 4.93 -12.48
C VAL A 44 -45.62 4.13 -13.24
N ILE A 45 -45.91 3.12 -14.08
CA ILE A 45 -46.12 3.16 -15.55
C ILE A 45 -46.67 1.76 -15.90
N GLY A 46 -47.89 1.62 -16.42
CA GLY A 46 -48.08 1.41 -17.86
C GLY A 46 -49.31 0.51 -18.06
N GLN A 47 -50.44 1.12 -18.37
CA GLN A 47 -51.64 0.41 -18.80
C GLN A 47 -51.43 -0.08 -20.24
N GLY A 48 -51.31 -1.40 -20.40
CA GLY A 48 -51.61 -2.11 -21.63
C GLY A 48 -52.58 -3.22 -21.28
N GLU A 49 -53.88 -2.97 -21.49
CA GLU A 49 -54.91 -4.01 -21.37
C GLU A 49 -54.75 -5.01 -22.51
N ILE A 50 -54.26 -6.20 -22.18
CA ILE A 50 -54.53 -7.41 -22.94
C ILE A 50 -55.53 -8.21 -22.09
N GLU A 51 -56.83 -8.05 -22.37
CA GLU A 51 -57.85 -8.95 -21.82
C GLU A 51 -57.67 -10.34 -22.45
N SER A 52 -56.96 -11.22 -21.74
CA SER A 52 -57.01 -12.66 -22.02
C SER A 52 -58.27 -13.26 -21.40
N GLN A 53 -59.01 -14.06 -22.17
CA GLN A 53 -60.25 -14.76 -21.78
C GLN A 53 -60.13 -15.78 -20.62
N ASP A 54 -59.01 -15.83 -19.90
CA ASP A 54 -58.71 -16.77 -18.80
C ASP A 54 -58.52 -16.12 -17.41
N ALA A 55 -58.74 -14.80 -17.29
CA ALA A 55 -58.52 -14.07 -16.04
C ALA A 55 -59.65 -14.33 -15.01
N VAL A 56 -59.30 -14.86 -13.84
CA VAL A 56 -60.23 -15.10 -12.73
C VAL A 56 -60.89 -13.79 -12.30
N THR A 57 -62.22 -13.72 -12.33
CA THR A 57 -62.98 -12.51 -12.06
C THR A 57 -63.03 -12.16 -10.57
N ARG A 58 -63.20 -10.88 -10.23
CA ARG A 58 -63.38 -10.42 -8.83
C ARG A 58 -64.49 -11.16 -8.08
N ARG A 59 -65.55 -11.56 -8.80
CA ARG A 59 -66.68 -12.31 -8.24
C ARG A 59 -66.28 -13.74 -7.87
N GLU A 60 -65.47 -14.38 -8.70
CA GLU A 60 -64.93 -15.73 -8.43
C GLU A 60 -63.93 -15.72 -7.27
N ILE A 61 -63.07 -14.69 -7.19
CA ILE A 61 -62.16 -14.48 -6.05
C ILE A 61 -62.96 -14.34 -4.74
N ALA A 62 -64.02 -13.52 -4.72
CA ALA A 62 -64.86 -13.33 -3.54
C ALA A 62 -65.58 -14.63 -3.10
N LEU A 63 -66.08 -15.42 -4.06
CA LEU A 63 -66.67 -16.73 -3.80
C LEU A 63 -65.64 -17.71 -3.23
N ALA A 64 -64.44 -17.74 -3.80
CA ALA A 64 -63.37 -18.58 -3.30
C ALA A 64 -62.91 -18.18 -1.88
N ILE A 65 -62.85 -16.88 -1.54
CA ILE A 65 -62.58 -16.43 -0.16
C ILE A 65 -63.64 -16.94 0.82
N ARG A 66 -64.92 -16.94 0.44
CA ARG A 66 -65.99 -17.53 1.27
C ARG A 66 -65.79 -19.03 1.45
N ASP A 67 -65.46 -19.72 0.36
CA ASP A 67 -65.37 -21.18 0.31
C ASP A 67 -64.07 -21.73 0.92
N LEU A 68 -63.06 -20.89 1.20
CA LEU A 68 -61.91 -21.22 2.06
C LEU A 68 -62.34 -21.77 3.43
N GLY A 69 -63.51 -21.35 3.93
CA GLY A 69 -64.08 -21.79 5.21
C GLY A 69 -65.24 -22.79 5.08
N SER A 70 -65.40 -23.44 3.93
CA SER A 70 -66.42 -24.47 3.72
C SER A 70 -66.19 -25.67 4.65
N SER A 71 -67.25 -26.40 5.03
CA SER A 71 -67.12 -27.68 5.75
C SER A 71 -66.60 -28.80 4.85
N GLU A 72 -66.83 -28.70 3.54
CA GLU A 72 -66.39 -29.67 2.53
C GLU A 72 -64.92 -29.46 2.13
N PHE A 73 -64.11 -30.51 2.24
CA PHE A 73 -62.68 -30.45 1.93
C PHE A 73 -62.40 -30.08 0.46
N GLU A 74 -63.15 -30.70 -0.47
CA GLU A 74 -63.01 -30.45 -1.91
C GLU A 74 -63.31 -28.99 -2.28
N ALA A 75 -64.32 -28.40 -1.64
CA ALA A 75 -64.65 -26.98 -1.84
C ALA A 75 -63.53 -26.05 -1.34
N ARG A 76 -62.91 -26.37 -0.18
CA ARG A 76 -61.75 -25.62 0.33
C ARG A 76 -60.53 -25.76 -0.58
N GLN A 77 -60.29 -26.94 -1.15
CA GLN A 77 -59.19 -27.18 -2.09
C GLN A 77 -59.38 -26.44 -3.41
N ALA A 78 -60.57 -26.54 -4.01
CA ALA A 78 -60.90 -25.81 -5.24
C ALA A 78 -60.80 -24.30 -5.06
N ALA A 79 -61.29 -23.77 -3.93
CA ALA A 79 -61.13 -22.36 -3.57
C ALA A 79 -59.66 -21.94 -3.42
N THR A 80 -58.84 -22.77 -2.76
CA THR A 80 -57.40 -22.53 -2.60
C THR A 80 -56.70 -22.49 -3.95
N GLN A 81 -56.99 -23.43 -4.86
CA GLN A 81 -56.40 -23.49 -6.19
C GLN A 81 -56.84 -22.31 -7.09
N LEU A 82 -58.11 -21.90 -6.98
CA LEU A 82 -58.63 -20.77 -7.75
C LEU A 82 -57.99 -19.44 -7.29
N LEU A 83 -57.84 -19.24 -5.99
CA LEU A 83 -57.11 -18.09 -5.43
C LEU A 83 -55.63 -18.12 -5.78
N TRP A 84 -55.02 -19.31 -5.80
CA TRP A 84 -53.65 -19.51 -6.24
C TRP A 84 -53.46 -19.14 -7.73
N LYS A 85 -54.38 -19.58 -8.60
CA LYS A 85 -54.39 -19.25 -10.04
C LYS A 85 -54.66 -17.77 -10.29
N ALA A 86 -55.48 -17.12 -9.45
CA ALA A 86 -55.77 -15.69 -9.55
C ALA A 86 -54.56 -14.78 -9.23
N GLY A 87 -53.54 -15.30 -8.53
CA GLY A 87 -52.28 -14.61 -8.28
C GLY A 87 -52.45 -13.24 -7.64
N GLU A 88 -51.82 -12.21 -8.21
CA GLU A 88 -51.87 -10.83 -7.69
C GLU A 88 -53.29 -10.28 -7.52
N ALA A 89 -54.22 -10.61 -8.41
CA ALA A 89 -55.59 -10.12 -8.34
C ALA A 89 -56.31 -10.56 -7.06
N ALA A 90 -55.85 -11.64 -6.40
CA ALA A 90 -56.42 -12.15 -5.16
C ALA A 90 -55.84 -11.49 -3.89
N LYS A 91 -54.69 -10.80 -3.94
CA LYS A 91 -54.02 -10.23 -2.74
C LYS A 91 -54.94 -9.32 -1.91
N PRO A 92 -55.70 -8.37 -2.48
CA PRO A 92 -56.57 -7.49 -1.69
C PRO A 92 -57.66 -8.26 -0.93
N ALA A 93 -58.28 -9.25 -1.60
CA ALA A 93 -59.34 -10.06 -1.03
C ALA A 93 -58.80 -11.04 0.05
N LEU A 94 -57.62 -11.60 -0.17
CA LEU A 94 -56.92 -12.45 0.81
C LEU A 94 -56.49 -11.65 2.05
N ARG A 95 -56.02 -10.40 1.90
CA ARG A 95 -55.73 -9.50 3.04
C ARG A 95 -56.97 -9.22 3.86
N GLN A 96 -58.09 -8.89 3.22
CA GLN A 96 -59.36 -8.68 3.91
C GLN A 96 -59.85 -9.96 4.61
N ALA A 97 -59.56 -11.14 4.05
CA ALA A 97 -59.93 -12.42 4.65
C ALA A 97 -59.16 -12.76 5.94
N LEU A 98 -58.06 -12.05 6.24
CA LEU A 98 -57.33 -12.19 7.52
C LEU A 98 -58.15 -11.68 8.72
N ASP A 99 -59.11 -10.78 8.49
CA ASP A 99 -60.01 -10.25 9.53
C ASP A 99 -61.27 -11.12 9.72
N SER A 100 -61.41 -12.20 8.94
CA SER A 100 -62.57 -13.10 9.02
C SER A 100 -62.71 -13.70 10.42
N PRO A 101 -63.93 -13.82 10.99
CA PRO A 101 -64.12 -14.47 12.29
C PRO A 101 -63.83 -15.99 12.25
N ARG A 102 -63.79 -16.61 11.07
CA ARG A 102 -63.50 -18.04 10.90
C ARG A 102 -62.00 -18.33 10.86
N SER A 103 -61.51 -19.15 11.78
CA SER A 103 -60.09 -19.54 11.89
C SER A 103 -59.54 -20.22 10.63
N GLU A 104 -60.31 -21.10 10.01
CA GLU A 104 -59.90 -21.82 8.77
C GLU A 104 -59.68 -20.85 7.59
N VAL A 105 -60.56 -19.85 7.43
CA VAL A 105 -60.43 -18.82 6.38
C VAL A 105 -59.17 -18.01 6.61
N ARG A 106 -58.93 -17.55 7.84
CA ARG A 106 -57.70 -16.81 8.19
C ARG A 106 -56.45 -17.64 7.93
N PHE A 107 -56.45 -18.91 8.34
CA PHE A 107 -55.29 -19.80 8.18
C PHE A 107 -54.93 -20.01 6.70
N ARG A 108 -55.91 -20.35 5.85
CA ARG A 108 -55.67 -20.56 4.42
C ARG A 108 -55.36 -19.27 3.68
N ALA A 109 -56.07 -18.19 3.98
CA ALA A 109 -55.79 -16.88 3.38
C ALA A 109 -54.36 -16.44 3.71
N LYS A 110 -53.94 -16.58 4.97
CA LYS A 110 -52.56 -16.31 5.41
C LYS A 110 -51.55 -17.20 4.68
N SER A 111 -51.80 -18.50 4.59
CA SER A 111 -50.89 -19.43 3.90
C SER A 111 -50.69 -19.10 2.42
N ILE A 112 -51.73 -18.65 1.71
CA ILE A 112 -51.63 -18.22 0.30
C ILE A 112 -50.89 -16.89 0.22
N LEU A 113 -51.25 -15.94 1.10
CA LEU A 113 -50.65 -14.60 1.10
C LEU A 113 -49.14 -14.65 1.40
N GLU A 114 -48.72 -15.52 2.32
CA GLU A 114 -47.31 -15.70 2.69
C GLU A 114 -46.44 -16.15 1.51
N ASP A 115 -46.96 -16.99 0.60
CA ASP A 115 -46.21 -17.37 -0.60
C ASP A 115 -46.24 -16.22 -1.65
N PHE A 116 -47.36 -15.51 -1.78
CA PHE A 116 -47.50 -14.37 -2.70
C PHE A 116 -46.66 -13.14 -2.30
N GLU A 117 -46.40 -12.92 -1.02
CA GLU A 117 -45.54 -11.85 -0.52
C GLU A 117 -44.07 -12.07 -0.88
N TYR A 118 -43.64 -13.33 -1.02
CA TYR A 118 -42.30 -13.70 -1.49
C TYR A 118 -42.25 -13.90 -3.02
N GLY A 119 -43.29 -13.50 -3.76
CA GLY A 119 -43.34 -13.55 -5.22
C GLY A 119 -43.53 -14.95 -5.80
N VAL A 120 -44.07 -15.91 -5.04
CA VAL A 120 -44.39 -17.26 -5.52
C VAL A 120 -45.83 -17.30 -6.02
N PHE A 121 -46.01 -17.50 -7.32
CA PHE A 121 -47.31 -17.58 -7.99
C PHE A 121 -47.49 -18.92 -8.72
N ALA A 122 -48.66 -19.12 -9.35
CA ALA A 122 -49.01 -20.38 -10.03
C ALA A 122 -48.07 -20.75 -11.19
N ASP A 123 -47.44 -19.76 -11.82
CA ASP A 123 -46.49 -19.87 -12.92
C ASP A 123 -45.02 -19.93 -12.48
N THR A 124 -44.73 -19.80 -11.18
CA THR A 124 -43.36 -19.84 -10.66
C THR A 124 -42.74 -21.23 -10.86
N PRO A 125 -41.55 -21.35 -11.48
CA PRO A 125 -40.85 -22.62 -11.64
C PRO A 125 -40.68 -23.37 -10.31
N ARG A 126 -40.92 -24.68 -10.31
CA ARG A 126 -40.96 -25.50 -9.08
C ARG A 126 -39.65 -25.49 -8.29
N ASP A 127 -38.53 -25.36 -8.97
CA ASP A 127 -37.20 -25.25 -8.39
C ASP A 127 -36.97 -23.89 -7.73
N VAL A 128 -37.39 -22.79 -8.38
CA VAL A 128 -37.37 -21.43 -7.81
C VAL A 128 -38.27 -21.34 -6.58
N ALA A 129 -39.50 -21.84 -6.64
CA ALA A 129 -40.42 -21.87 -5.49
C ALA A 129 -39.83 -22.66 -4.29
N ARG A 130 -39.10 -23.76 -4.56
CA ARG A 130 -38.41 -24.53 -3.53
C ARG A 130 -37.27 -23.75 -2.89
N LEU A 131 -36.49 -23.02 -3.69
CA LEU A 131 -35.41 -22.18 -3.21
C LEU A 131 -35.92 -21.01 -2.35
N ILE A 132 -37.06 -20.42 -2.71
CA ILE A 132 -37.70 -19.34 -1.93
C ILE A 132 -38.16 -19.87 -0.57
N ARG A 133 -38.82 -21.02 -0.53
CA ARG A 133 -39.20 -21.66 0.75
C ARG A 133 -37.99 -22.00 1.60
N ARG A 134 -36.90 -22.49 0.98
CA ARG A 134 -35.62 -22.75 1.65
C ARG A 134 -34.96 -21.46 2.17
N TYR A 135 -35.11 -20.34 1.47
CA TYR A 135 -34.66 -19.03 1.94
C TYR A 135 -35.48 -18.55 3.15
N ARG A 136 -36.81 -18.74 3.13
CA ARG A 136 -37.71 -18.31 4.21
C ARG A 136 -37.45 -19.05 5.52
N ASP A 137 -37.43 -20.38 5.46
CA ASP A 137 -37.57 -21.24 6.64
C ASP A 137 -36.22 -21.61 7.29
N ALA A 138 -35.11 -21.02 6.82
CA ALA A 138 -33.77 -21.43 7.22
C ALA A 138 -32.97 -20.37 7.98
N ASN A 139 -31.91 -20.82 8.68
CA ASN A 139 -30.95 -19.98 9.39
C ASN A 139 -30.07 -19.14 8.44
N SER A 140 -29.37 -18.14 8.98
CA SER A 140 -28.58 -17.16 8.22
C SER A 140 -27.65 -17.77 7.15
N ALA A 141 -26.90 -18.83 7.50
CA ALA A 141 -25.98 -19.51 6.58
C ALA A 141 -26.70 -20.22 5.43
N THR A 142 -27.88 -20.77 5.67
CA THR A 142 -28.68 -21.46 4.65
C THR A 142 -29.42 -20.46 3.76
N ARG A 143 -29.87 -19.33 4.32
CA ARG A 143 -30.42 -18.20 3.53
C ARG A 143 -29.40 -17.67 2.53
N GLN A 144 -28.15 -17.49 2.95
CA GLN A 144 -27.10 -17.01 2.05
C GLN A 144 -26.85 -17.94 0.85
N ARG A 145 -26.89 -19.27 1.06
CA ARG A 145 -26.73 -20.25 -0.03
C ARG A 145 -27.96 -20.28 -0.94
N ALA A 146 -29.16 -20.33 -0.35
CA ALA A 146 -30.41 -20.27 -1.11
C ALA A 146 -30.50 -19.00 -1.95
N TRP A 147 -30.08 -17.86 -1.39
CA TRP A 147 -30.01 -16.59 -2.11
C TRP A 147 -29.01 -16.61 -3.26
N ALA A 148 -27.82 -17.19 -3.08
CA ALA A 148 -26.85 -17.31 -4.17
C ALA A 148 -27.42 -18.11 -5.35
N GLU A 149 -28.16 -19.20 -5.07
CA GLU A 149 -28.84 -19.98 -6.09
C GLU A 149 -30.01 -19.21 -6.73
N LEU A 150 -30.82 -18.52 -5.94
CA LEU A 150 -31.94 -17.68 -6.41
C LEU A 150 -31.46 -16.56 -7.32
N VAL A 151 -30.40 -15.85 -6.95
CA VAL A 151 -29.83 -14.76 -7.75
C VAL A 151 -29.40 -15.23 -9.13
N SER A 152 -29.02 -16.50 -9.30
CA SER A 152 -28.65 -17.04 -10.63
C SER A 152 -29.81 -17.52 -11.49
N ARG A 153 -31.03 -17.69 -10.93
CA ARG A 153 -32.11 -18.46 -11.58
C ARG A 153 -33.49 -17.82 -11.53
N ALA A 154 -33.79 -17.06 -10.49
CA ALA A 154 -35.10 -16.46 -10.28
C ALA A 154 -35.31 -15.25 -11.21
N PRO A 155 -36.56 -14.94 -11.60
CA PRO A 155 -36.88 -13.65 -12.24
C PRO A 155 -36.50 -12.47 -11.34
N ILE A 156 -36.21 -11.32 -11.95
CA ILE A 156 -35.79 -10.11 -11.22
C ILE A 156 -36.90 -9.67 -10.25
N GLU A 157 -38.15 -9.72 -10.68
CA GLU A 157 -39.34 -9.36 -9.90
C GLU A 157 -39.46 -10.18 -8.62
N THR A 158 -39.12 -11.47 -8.70
CA THR A 158 -39.11 -12.38 -7.56
C THR A 158 -37.99 -12.05 -6.57
N LEU A 159 -36.79 -11.72 -7.08
CA LEU A 159 -35.67 -11.29 -6.24
C LEU A 159 -35.98 -9.97 -5.53
N LEU A 160 -36.63 -9.04 -6.23
CA LEU A 160 -37.10 -7.76 -5.69
C LEU A 160 -38.13 -7.95 -4.58
N ALA A 161 -39.10 -8.85 -4.77
CA ALA A 161 -40.08 -9.16 -3.74
C ALA A 161 -39.39 -9.68 -2.45
N ILE A 162 -38.44 -10.61 -2.59
CA ILE A 162 -37.69 -11.16 -1.45
C ILE A 162 -36.91 -10.06 -0.72
N ILE A 163 -36.20 -9.20 -1.46
CA ILE A 163 -35.47 -8.07 -0.90
C ILE A 163 -36.42 -7.14 -0.12
N ASN A 164 -37.57 -6.80 -0.70
CA ASN A 164 -38.54 -5.90 -0.08
C ASN A 164 -39.20 -6.49 1.18
N THR A 165 -39.23 -7.82 1.30
CA THR A 165 -39.70 -8.51 2.51
C THR A 165 -38.65 -8.70 3.60
N GLU A 166 -37.36 -8.46 3.33
CA GLU A 166 -36.29 -8.58 4.34
C GLU A 166 -36.33 -7.38 5.30
N SER A 167 -36.67 -7.65 6.56
CA SER A 167 -36.81 -6.63 7.61
C SER A 167 -35.49 -6.18 8.24
N ASN A 168 -34.39 -6.89 7.99
CA ASN A 168 -33.07 -6.51 8.48
C ASN A 168 -32.33 -5.65 7.43
N PRO A 169 -32.00 -4.37 7.72
CA PRO A 169 -31.42 -3.45 6.74
C PRO A 169 -30.08 -3.93 6.16
N ASP A 170 -29.19 -4.48 6.98
CA ASP A 170 -27.87 -4.94 6.53
C ASP A 170 -27.97 -6.14 5.59
N ARG A 171 -28.89 -7.07 5.89
CA ARG A 171 -29.17 -8.21 5.02
C ARG A 171 -29.84 -7.74 3.74
N GLN A 172 -30.83 -6.86 3.81
CA GLN A 172 -31.48 -6.30 2.65
C GLN A 172 -30.45 -5.66 1.69
N ALA A 173 -29.53 -4.85 2.21
CA ALA A 173 -28.42 -4.28 1.45
C ALA A 173 -27.49 -5.35 0.83
N ALA A 174 -27.16 -6.41 1.57
CA ALA A 174 -26.34 -7.51 1.07
C ALA A 174 -27.02 -8.32 -0.04
N LEU A 175 -28.35 -8.50 0.02
CA LEU A 175 -29.14 -9.15 -1.03
C LEU A 175 -29.18 -8.30 -2.29
N GLN A 176 -29.43 -6.99 -2.13
CA GLN A 176 -29.44 -6.00 -3.22
C GLN A 176 -28.11 -5.93 -3.96
N LEU A 177 -26.98 -5.95 -3.24
CA LEU A 177 -25.65 -5.99 -3.86
C LEU A 177 -25.46 -7.19 -4.79
N LYS A 178 -26.04 -8.34 -4.44
CA LYS A 178 -25.96 -9.55 -5.28
C LYS A 178 -26.91 -9.49 -6.47
N LEU A 179 -28.08 -8.86 -6.32
CA LEU A 179 -28.98 -8.60 -7.46
C LEU A 179 -28.32 -7.63 -8.45
N LEU A 180 -27.76 -6.52 -7.95
CA LEU A 180 -26.96 -5.59 -8.76
C LEU A 180 -25.83 -6.33 -9.48
N ALA A 181 -25.11 -7.20 -8.77
CA ALA A 181 -24.04 -8.00 -9.37
C ALA A 181 -24.48 -8.93 -10.51
N ARG A 182 -25.72 -9.43 -10.45
CA ARG A 182 -26.33 -10.25 -11.49
C ARG A 182 -26.81 -9.40 -12.66
N LEU A 183 -27.53 -8.30 -12.42
CA LEU A 183 -27.92 -7.35 -13.47
C LEU A 183 -26.69 -6.86 -14.26
N GLU A 184 -25.57 -6.65 -13.58
CA GLU A 184 -24.28 -6.34 -14.18
C GLU A 184 -23.71 -7.49 -15.04
N SER A 185 -23.88 -8.74 -14.61
CA SER A 185 -23.47 -9.93 -15.40
C SER A 185 -24.35 -10.14 -16.62
N ASP A 186 -25.63 -9.80 -16.51
CA ASP A 186 -26.64 -9.98 -17.56
C ASP A 186 -26.63 -8.81 -18.57
N GLY A 187 -25.84 -7.75 -18.31
CA GLY A 187 -25.72 -6.58 -19.18
C GLY A 187 -26.83 -5.53 -19.01
N GLU A 188 -27.70 -5.68 -18.00
CA GLU A 188 -28.85 -4.82 -17.73
C GLU A 188 -28.49 -3.58 -16.89
N ILE A 189 -27.62 -2.75 -17.43
CA ILE A 189 -27.03 -1.61 -16.70
C ILE A 189 -28.08 -0.53 -16.39
N GLU A 190 -29.02 -0.27 -17.30
CA GLU A 190 -30.12 0.68 -17.05
C GLU A 190 -31.00 0.22 -15.89
N THR A 191 -31.35 -1.06 -15.85
CA THR A 191 -32.13 -1.67 -14.77
C THR A 191 -31.38 -1.56 -13.44
N ALA A 192 -30.07 -1.86 -13.44
CA ALA A 192 -29.22 -1.76 -12.27
C ALA A 192 -29.10 -0.31 -11.75
N LEU A 193 -28.97 0.66 -12.67
CA LEU A 193 -28.90 2.08 -12.36
C LEU A 193 -30.20 2.62 -11.75
N GLN A 194 -31.34 2.33 -12.39
CA GLN A 194 -32.66 2.72 -11.87
C GLN A 194 -32.91 2.11 -10.49
N TYR A 195 -32.48 0.86 -10.28
CA TYR A 195 -32.66 0.19 -9.00
C TYR A 195 -31.79 0.77 -7.88
N ALA A 196 -30.50 1.03 -8.15
CA ALA A 196 -29.61 1.70 -7.21
C ALA A 196 -30.13 3.09 -6.79
N GLN A 197 -30.76 3.82 -7.71
CA GLN A 197 -31.38 5.12 -7.45
C GLN A 197 -32.59 5.03 -6.52
N GLN A 198 -33.53 4.13 -6.79
CA GLN A 198 -34.71 3.92 -5.94
C GLN A 198 -34.29 3.55 -4.51
N TRP A 199 -33.25 2.73 -4.39
CA TRP A 199 -32.68 2.35 -3.11
C TRP A 199 -32.10 3.53 -2.33
N GLN A 200 -31.33 4.40 -2.99
CA GLN A 200 -30.76 5.61 -2.38
C GLN A 200 -31.84 6.59 -1.91
N ALA A 201 -32.88 6.80 -2.72
CA ALA A 201 -34.00 7.69 -2.38
C ALA A 201 -34.83 7.17 -1.20
N ALA A 202 -35.02 5.85 -1.10
CA ALA A 202 -35.75 5.22 0.01
C ALA A 202 -34.97 5.24 1.34
N HIS A 203 -33.66 5.48 1.30
CA HIS A 203 -32.79 5.39 2.45
C HIS A 203 -31.80 6.57 2.53
N ALA A 204 -32.34 7.77 2.73
CA ALA A 204 -31.56 9.01 2.86
C ALA A 204 -30.49 8.97 3.98
N THR A 205 -30.62 8.08 4.97
CA THR A 205 -29.62 7.83 6.02
C THR A 205 -28.55 6.79 5.64
N LEU A 206 -28.75 6.01 4.56
CA LEU A 206 -27.84 4.97 4.06
C LEU A 206 -27.00 5.41 2.85
N SER A 207 -26.95 6.72 2.52
CA SER A 207 -25.97 7.28 1.56
C SER A 207 -24.51 6.97 1.92
N ARG A 208 -24.28 6.40 3.11
CA ARG A 208 -23.01 5.92 3.66
C ARG A 208 -22.74 4.42 3.43
N SER A 209 -23.56 3.69 2.68
CA SER A 209 -23.37 2.24 2.53
C SER A 209 -22.27 1.92 1.52
N ALA A 210 -21.37 1.01 1.90
CA ALA A 210 -20.32 0.43 1.05
C ALA A 210 -20.86 -0.25 -0.24
N GLY A 211 -22.17 -0.43 -0.37
CA GLY A 211 -22.78 -1.04 -1.55
C GLY A 211 -22.81 -0.11 -2.76
N PHE A 212 -23.06 1.18 -2.57
CA PHE A 212 -23.15 2.13 -3.67
C PHE A 212 -21.77 2.51 -4.23
N ASP A 213 -20.76 2.62 -3.37
CA ASP A 213 -19.36 2.77 -3.82
C ASP A 213 -18.91 1.57 -4.66
N LYS A 214 -19.25 0.35 -4.25
CA LYS A 214 -18.96 -0.86 -5.05
C LYS A 214 -19.67 -0.83 -6.40
N PHE A 215 -20.90 -0.33 -6.43
CA PHE A 215 -21.65 -0.14 -7.68
C PHE A 215 -20.94 0.87 -8.59
N LEU A 216 -20.54 2.04 -8.08
CA LEU A 216 -19.80 3.05 -8.86
C LEU A 216 -18.48 2.50 -9.40
N VAL A 217 -17.67 1.84 -8.56
CA VAL A 217 -16.37 1.24 -8.94
C VAL A 217 -16.51 0.18 -10.04
N ARG A 218 -17.66 -0.49 -10.12
CA ARG A 218 -17.92 -1.53 -11.14
C ARG A 218 -18.52 -0.96 -12.43
N ASN A 219 -19.47 -0.02 -12.35
CA ASN A 219 -20.25 0.43 -13.50
C ASN A 219 -19.66 1.65 -14.20
N LEU A 220 -19.05 2.58 -13.45
CA LEU A 220 -18.50 3.80 -14.02
C LEU A 220 -17.40 3.49 -15.06
N PRO A 221 -16.44 2.57 -14.82
CA PRO A 221 -15.50 2.12 -15.85
C PRO A 221 -16.17 1.61 -17.14
N TYR A 222 -17.28 0.86 -17.02
CA TYR A 222 -17.99 0.35 -18.18
C TYR A 222 -18.62 1.48 -18.99
N LEU A 223 -19.38 2.37 -18.35
CA LEU A 223 -20.02 3.50 -19.01
C LEU A 223 -18.98 4.37 -19.74
N LEU A 224 -17.87 4.65 -19.08
CA LEU A 224 -16.74 5.38 -19.66
C LEU A 224 -16.14 4.64 -20.86
N SER A 225 -15.93 3.31 -20.75
CA SER A 225 -15.40 2.49 -21.84
C SER A 225 -16.33 2.38 -23.06
N LYS A 226 -17.62 2.66 -22.87
CA LYS A 226 -18.63 2.74 -23.93
C LYS A 226 -18.94 4.17 -24.34
N GLU A 227 -18.15 5.14 -23.88
CA GLU A 227 -18.28 6.57 -24.20
C GLU A 227 -19.63 7.17 -23.79
N ARG A 228 -20.30 6.54 -22.82
CA ARG A 228 -21.58 6.99 -22.25
C ARG A 228 -21.34 8.05 -21.18
N TYR A 229 -20.71 9.17 -21.57
CA TYR A 229 -20.26 10.21 -20.64
C TYR A 229 -21.42 10.94 -19.95
N GLU A 230 -22.54 11.17 -20.64
CA GLU A 230 -23.72 11.81 -20.05
C GLU A 230 -24.36 10.92 -18.98
N ASP A 231 -24.38 9.61 -19.21
CA ASP A 231 -24.87 8.65 -18.22
C ASP A 231 -23.94 8.58 -17.01
N ALA A 232 -22.62 8.55 -17.25
CA ALA A 232 -21.61 8.61 -16.19
C ALA A 232 -21.75 9.90 -15.35
N GLU A 233 -21.93 11.06 -16.00
CA GLU A 233 -22.17 12.34 -15.36
C GLU A 233 -23.45 12.31 -14.52
N GLY A 234 -24.55 11.82 -15.09
CA GLY A 234 -25.83 11.72 -14.39
C GLY A 234 -25.77 10.80 -13.16
N VAL A 235 -24.99 9.72 -13.23
CA VAL A 235 -24.75 8.84 -12.07
C VAL A 235 -23.97 9.56 -10.98
N LEU A 236 -22.90 10.27 -11.32
CA LEU A 236 -22.07 11.01 -10.38
C LEU A 236 -22.82 12.21 -9.76
N GLU A 237 -23.63 12.94 -10.52
CA GLU A 237 -24.46 14.03 -10.01
C GLU A 237 -25.51 13.54 -9.01
N ARG A 238 -26.13 12.37 -9.27
CA ARG A 238 -27.06 11.74 -8.31
C ARG A 238 -26.34 11.23 -7.07
N ALA A 239 -25.15 10.68 -7.22
CA ALA A 239 -24.29 10.27 -6.11
C ALA A 239 -23.94 11.45 -5.20
N ALA A 240 -23.64 12.61 -5.79
CA ALA A 240 -23.23 13.85 -5.11
C ALA A 240 -24.42 14.78 -4.77
N GLY A 241 -25.61 14.22 -4.53
CA GLY A 241 -26.81 14.96 -4.11
C GLY A 241 -26.73 15.51 -2.67
N PRO A 242 -27.80 16.16 -2.17
CA PRO A 242 -27.86 16.65 -0.79
C PRO A 242 -27.62 15.53 0.23
N GLY A 243 -26.81 15.79 1.26
CA GLY A 243 -26.41 14.78 2.26
C GLY A 243 -25.49 13.65 1.76
N ALA A 244 -24.88 13.82 0.57
CA ALA A 244 -23.89 12.87 0.05
C ALA A 244 -22.60 12.85 0.89
N ASP A 245 -21.90 11.71 0.85
CA ASP A 245 -20.52 11.60 1.31
C ASP A 245 -19.59 12.48 0.47
N GLU A 246 -18.56 13.03 1.12
CA GLU A 246 -17.47 13.76 0.49
C GLU A 246 -16.86 13.00 -0.69
N LYS A 247 -16.71 11.67 -0.59
CA LYS A 247 -16.12 10.86 -1.69
C LYS A 247 -16.93 10.97 -2.98
N ALA A 248 -18.26 10.92 -2.90
CA ALA A 248 -19.13 11.08 -4.06
C ALA A 248 -18.97 12.47 -4.70
N VAL A 249 -18.90 13.51 -3.88
CA VAL A 249 -18.67 14.89 -4.33
C VAL A 249 -17.31 15.06 -5.00
N ARG A 250 -16.25 14.46 -4.43
CA ARG A 250 -14.90 14.49 -5.01
C ARG A 250 -14.83 13.73 -6.34
N ASN A 251 -15.47 12.56 -6.46
CA ASN A 251 -15.54 11.82 -7.73
C ASN A 251 -16.20 12.64 -8.84
N LEU A 252 -17.30 13.34 -8.53
CA LEU A 252 -17.92 14.26 -9.46
C LEU A 252 -16.98 15.40 -9.84
N ALA A 253 -16.29 16.01 -8.87
CA ALA A 253 -15.34 17.09 -9.12
C ALA A 253 -14.19 16.64 -10.06
N VAL A 254 -13.64 15.44 -9.85
CA VAL A 254 -12.58 14.88 -10.70
C VAL A 254 -13.10 14.59 -12.09
N PHE A 255 -14.30 14.01 -12.22
CA PHE A 255 -14.93 13.80 -13.53
C PHE A 255 -15.11 15.13 -14.28
N MET A 256 -15.63 16.15 -13.62
CA MET A 256 -15.80 17.49 -14.20
C MET A 256 -14.46 18.13 -14.57
N LEU A 257 -13.41 17.94 -13.77
CA LEU A 257 -12.06 18.42 -14.06
C LEU A 257 -11.52 17.77 -15.33
N LEU A 258 -11.53 16.44 -15.40
CA LEU A 258 -11.02 15.67 -16.53
C LEU A 258 -11.84 15.89 -17.82
N ARG A 259 -13.10 16.32 -17.70
CA ARG A 259 -13.95 16.70 -18.84
C ARG A 259 -13.92 18.20 -19.16
N GLY A 260 -13.13 19.00 -18.45
CA GLY A 260 -13.01 20.44 -18.69
C GLY A 260 -14.24 21.27 -18.32
N LYS A 261 -15.12 20.76 -17.45
CA LYS A 261 -16.39 21.40 -17.03
C LYS A 261 -16.38 21.94 -15.59
N LEU A 262 -15.29 21.74 -14.83
CA LEU A 262 -15.27 22.07 -13.40
C LEU A 262 -15.45 23.57 -13.11
N ASP A 263 -14.82 24.43 -13.91
CA ASP A 263 -14.88 25.88 -13.70
C ASP A 263 -16.29 26.44 -13.85
N GLU A 264 -17.02 26.00 -14.88
CA GLU A 264 -18.43 26.33 -15.07
C GLU A 264 -19.26 25.92 -13.85
N ARG A 265 -19.01 24.72 -13.32
CA ARG A 265 -19.75 24.19 -12.17
C ARG A 265 -19.45 24.96 -10.88
N ILE A 266 -18.23 25.44 -10.70
CA ILE A 266 -17.84 26.31 -9.58
C ILE A 266 -18.60 27.65 -9.64
N GLU A 267 -18.69 28.27 -10.82
CA GLU A 267 -19.44 29.53 -10.98
C GLU A 267 -20.93 29.37 -10.69
N VAL A 268 -21.53 28.26 -11.13
CA VAL A 268 -22.94 27.95 -10.81
C VAL A 268 -23.15 27.84 -9.30
N LEU A 269 -22.24 27.17 -8.57
CA LEU A 269 -22.32 27.06 -7.11
C LEU A 269 -22.13 28.41 -6.42
N ARG A 270 -21.15 29.22 -6.86
CA ARG A 270 -20.92 30.58 -6.33
C ARG A 270 -22.18 31.45 -6.46
N LYS A 271 -22.82 31.43 -7.63
CA LYS A 271 -24.05 32.19 -7.87
C LYS A 271 -25.17 31.72 -6.94
N ARG A 272 -25.40 30.41 -6.86
CA ARG A 272 -26.42 29.83 -5.98
C ARG A 272 -26.19 30.21 -4.50
N MET A 273 -24.94 30.21 -4.06
CA MET A 273 -24.59 30.63 -2.69
C MET A 273 -24.85 32.12 -2.43
N SER A 274 -24.71 32.97 -3.44
CA SER A 274 -25.06 34.40 -3.29
C SER A 274 -26.57 34.64 -3.13
N GLU A 275 -27.40 33.68 -3.55
CA GLU A 275 -28.87 33.75 -3.50
C GLU A 275 -29.44 33.05 -2.24
N ASP A 276 -28.99 31.82 -1.95
CA ASP A 276 -29.43 31.01 -0.80
C ASP A 276 -28.31 30.00 -0.41
N ALA A 277 -27.44 30.38 0.53
CA ALA A 277 -26.32 29.55 0.95
C ALA A 277 -26.76 28.40 1.87
N LYS A 278 -26.61 27.16 1.40
CA LYS A 278 -26.80 25.94 2.20
C LYS A 278 -25.44 25.33 2.56
N THR A 279 -25.36 24.69 3.73
CA THR A 279 -24.12 24.07 4.19
C THR A 279 -23.58 23.00 3.23
N ASP A 280 -24.47 22.26 2.56
CA ASP A 280 -24.08 21.29 1.53
C ASP A 280 -23.42 21.95 0.31
N ASP A 281 -23.82 23.17 -0.05
CA ASP A 281 -23.20 23.93 -1.15
C ASP A 281 -21.82 24.44 -0.78
N LEU A 282 -21.64 24.86 0.47
CA LEU A 282 -20.33 25.24 1.03
C LEU A 282 -19.36 24.06 0.97
N LYS A 283 -19.78 22.87 1.44
CA LYS A 283 -18.98 21.64 1.39
C LYS A 283 -18.61 21.30 -0.06
N ARG A 284 -19.59 21.34 -0.96
CA ARG A 284 -19.40 21.01 -2.37
C ARG A 284 -18.46 21.99 -3.07
N LEU A 285 -18.63 23.29 -2.87
CA LEU A 285 -17.76 24.32 -3.44
C LEU A 285 -16.32 24.18 -2.90
N ALA A 286 -16.14 24.03 -1.59
CA ALA A 286 -14.82 23.87 -0.99
C ALA A 286 -14.09 22.62 -1.54
N MET A 287 -14.80 21.50 -1.76
CA MET A 287 -14.20 20.31 -2.38
C MET A 287 -13.87 20.51 -3.85
N PHE A 288 -14.72 21.22 -4.61
CA PHE A 288 -14.45 21.51 -6.02
C PHE A 288 -13.21 22.41 -6.15
N LEU A 289 -13.08 23.42 -5.29
CA LEU A 289 -11.90 24.28 -5.21
C LEU A 289 -10.65 23.47 -4.81
N ARG A 290 -10.76 22.57 -3.83
CA ARG A 290 -9.66 21.67 -3.44
C ARG A 290 -9.20 20.78 -4.61
N VAL A 291 -10.14 20.17 -5.35
CA VAL A 291 -9.84 19.34 -6.54
C VAL A 291 -9.25 20.18 -7.67
N LYS A 292 -9.73 21.41 -7.87
CA LYS A 292 -9.13 22.37 -8.80
C LYS A 292 -7.69 22.74 -8.42
N GLY A 293 -7.36 22.69 -7.12
CA GLY A 293 -6.06 23.06 -6.57
C GLY A 293 -6.06 24.42 -5.85
N ASP A 294 -7.21 25.08 -5.74
CA ASP A 294 -7.38 26.35 -5.03
C ASP A 294 -7.67 26.11 -3.54
N ILE A 295 -6.62 25.69 -2.82
CA ILE A 295 -6.73 25.34 -1.40
C ILE A 295 -7.01 26.56 -0.52
N GLU A 296 -6.52 27.75 -0.89
CA GLU A 296 -6.73 28.96 -0.10
C GLU A 296 -8.19 29.40 -0.13
N GLU A 297 -8.82 29.43 -1.31
CA GLU A 297 -10.25 29.72 -1.40
C GLU A 297 -11.09 28.61 -0.77
N ALA A 298 -10.72 27.33 -0.97
CA ALA A 298 -11.40 26.20 -0.34
C ALA A 298 -11.46 26.35 1.20
N LYS A 299 -10.37 26.82 1.83
CA LYS A 299 -10.35 27.11 3.28
C LYS A 299 -11.34 28.19 3.66
N VAL A 300 -11.33 29.32 2.93
CA VAL A 300 -12.22 30.46 3.20
C VAL A 300 -13.69 30.03 3.10
N VAL A 301 -14.04 29.24 2.09
CA VAL A 301 -15.39 28.70 1.90
C VAL A 301 -15.74 27.72 3.04
N ALA A 302 -14.85 26.79 3.36
CA ALA A 302 -15.11 25.79 4.39
C ALA A 302 -15.35 26.42 5.77
N VAL A 303 -14.63 27.48 6.14
CA VAL A 303 -14.80 28.15 7.45
C VAL A 303 -16.21 28.73 7.63
N GLN A 304 -16.91 29.09 6.55
CA GLN A 304 -18.27 29.65 6.62
C GLN A 304 -19.32 28.64 7.09
N GLY A 305 -19.05 27.34 6.98
CA GLY A 305 -19.99 26.28 7.37
C GLY A 305 -20.02 25.96 8.87
N GLY A 306 -19.14 26.58 9.68
CA GLY A 306 -19.07 26.33 11.13
C GLY A 306 -18.77 24.86 11.48
N ASP A 307 -19.40 24.37 12.53
CA ASP A 307 -19.19 23.03 13.11
C ASP A 307 -19.41 21.90 12.08
N GLU A 308 -20.33 22.08 11.13
CA GLU A 308 -20.62 21.08 10.09
C GLU A 308 -19.47 20.87 9.09
N THR A 309 -18.51 21.78 9.04
CA THR A 309 -17.36 21.79 8.12
C THR A 309 -16.01 21.76 8.83
N GLU A 310 -15.99 21.64 10.15
CA GLU A 310 -14.76 21.74 10.95
C GLU A 310 -13.69 20.70 10.53
N LEU A 311 -14.11 19.45 10.28
CA LEU A 311 -13.22 18.39 9.79
C LEU A 311 -12.60 18.74 8.42
N LEU A 312 -13.39 19.35 7.53
CA LEU A 312 -12.91 19.79 6.22
C LEU A 312 -11.90 20.95 6.37
N VAL A 313 -12.18 21.92 7.25
CA VAL A 313 -11.25 23.01 7.58
C VAL A 313 -9.93 22.44 8.09
N ARG A 314 -9.97 21.52 9.06
CA ARG A 314 -8.76 20.88 9.62
C ARG A 314 -7.94 20.17 8.55
N ARG A 315 -8.58 19.44 7.63
CA ARG A 315 -7.91 18.77 6.50
C ARG A 315 -7.28 19.79 5.54
N LEU A 316 -7.97 20.86 5.21
CA LEU A 316 -7.44 21.91 4.33
C LEU A 316 -6.27 22.70 4.97
N LEU A 317 -6.30 22.92 6.29
CA LEU A 317 -5.16 23.48 7.02
C LEU A 317 -3.96 22.53 6.98
N PHE A 318 -4.18 21.22 7.11
CA PHE A 318 -3.12 20.23 6.99
C PHE A 318 -2.57 20.16 5.57
N ASP A 319 -3.43 20.17 4.54
CA ASP A 319 -3.04 20.20 3.12
C ASP A 319 -2.18 21.42 2.79
N SER A 320 -2.57 22.60 3.30
CA SER A 320 -1.83 23.86 3.13
C SER A 320 -0.66 24.04 4.09
N ARG A 321 -0.39 23.08 4.99
CA ARG A 321 0.68 23.15 6.00
C ARG A 321 0.58 24.37 6.92
N ASP A 322 -0.64 24.80 7.24
CA ASP A 322 -0.88 25.88 8.21
C ASP A 322 -0.78 25.33 9.64
N TRP A 323 0.45 24.98 10.03
CA TRP A 323 0.77 24.42 11.34
C TRP A 323 0.44 25.37 12.49
N LYS A 324 0.50 26.68 12.22
CA LYS A 324 0.20 27.72 13.20
C LYS A 324 -1.26 27.63 13.63
N GLN A 325 -2.20 27.63 12.68
CA GLN A 325 -3.62 27.48 13.01
C GLN A 325 -3.92 26.11 13.62
N LEU A 326 -3.35 25.03 13.07
CA LEU A 326 -3.51 23.67 13.63
C LEU A 326 -3.02 23.56 15.09
N SER A 327 -1.94 24.26 15.46
CA SER A 327 -1.43 24.26 16.84
C SER A 327 -2.34 24.98 17.84
N GLN A 328 -3.19 25.89 17.35
CA GLN A 328 -4.09 26.73 18.14
C GLN A 328 -5.49 26.16 18.27
N GLN A 329 -5.91 25.31 17.33
CA GLN A 329 -7.19 24.61 17.42
C GLN A 329 -7.26 23.80 18.71
N LYS A 330 -8.43 23.84 19.37
CA LYS A 330 -8.71 22.90 20.45
C LYS A 330 -8.75 21.52 19.82
N LEU A 331 -7.90 20.63 20.30
CA LEU A 331 -7.99 19.21 19.94
C LEU A 331 -9.24 18.68 20.65
N GLU A 332 -10.36 18.55 19.92
CA GLU A 332 -11.62 18.05 20.47
C GLU A 332 -11.67 16.52 20.59
N GLU A 333 -12.54 16.09 21.51
CA GLU A 333 -12.88 14.74 21.93
C GLU A 333 -13.70 14.01 20.85
N ASP A 334 -13.07 13.52 19.77
CA ASP A 334 -13.78 12.62 18.83
C ASP A 334 -14.29 11.36 19.58
N PRO A 335 -15.61 11.04 19.50
CA PRO A 335 -16.26 9.93 20.21
C PRO A 335 -15.76 8.51 19.91
N PHE A 336 -14.83 8.29 18.96
CA PHE A 336 -14.36 6.95 18.58
C PHE A 336 -12.88 6.62 18.89
N ALA A 337 -12.08 7.50 19.48
CA ALA A 337 -10.69 7.14 19.85
C ALA A 337 -10.13 7.95 21.03
N THR A 338 -10.29 7.46 22.25
CA THR A 338 -9.45 7.91 23.37
C THR A 338 -8.02 7.45 23.17
N ARG A 339 -7.12 8.36 22.74
CA ARG A 339 -5.69 8.31 23.10
C ARG A 339 -5.09 9.72 23.23
N SER A 340 -5.00 10.22 24.46
CA SER A 340 -4.54 11.58 24.78
C SER A 340 -3.06 11.83 24.45
N ILE A 341 -2.24 10.78 24.39
CA ILE A 341 -0.79 10.89 24.16
C ILE A 341 -0.48 11.24 22.71
N GLU A 342 -1.16 10.63 21.75
CA GLU A 342 -1.00 10.93 20.32
C GLU A 342 -1.43 12.35 20.00
N GLN A 343 -2.54 12.81 20.60
CA GLN A 343 -2.96 14.22 20.49
C GLN A 343 -1.88 15.18 21.02
N LEU A 344 -1.22 14.86 22.13
CA LEU A 344 -0.07 15.61 22.62
C LEU A 344 1.12 15.52 21.64
N GLY A 345 1.37 14.35 21.05
CA GLY A 345 2.37 14.15 20.01
C GLY A 345 2.17 15.07 18.80
N PHE A 346 0.94 15.16 18.29
CA PHE A 346 0.58 16.07 17.20
C PHE A 346 0.65 17.54 17.60
N LYS A 347 0.18 17.87 18.81
CA LYS A 347 0.28 19.24 19.31
C LYS A 347 1.73 19.69 19.42
N ALA A 348 2.63 18.81 19.89
CA ALA A 348 4.05 19.07 19.89
C ALA A 348 4.56 19.26 18.46
N ALA A 349 4.21 18.37 17.53
CA ALA A 349 4.69 18.46 16.15
C ALA A 349 4.23 19.75 15.45
N TYR A 350 2.96 20.13 15.57
CA TYR A 350 2.45 21.40 15.03
C TYR A 350 3.09 22.60 15.70
N SER A 351 3.31 22.56 17.02
CA SER A 351 4.00 23.65 17.73
C SER A 351 5.44 23.80 17.26
N ARG A 352 6.17 22.69 17.06
CA ARG A 352 7.52 22.67 16.50
C ARG A 352 7.54 23.28 15.10
N LEU A 353 6.66 22.80 14.22
CA LEU A 353 6.58 23.25 12.83
C LEU A 353 6.09 24.70 12.68
N ALA A 354 5.31 25.19 13.63
CA ALA A 354 4.90 26.59 13.73
C ALA A 354 5.96 27.51 14.37
N GLY A 355 7.09 26.97 14.83
CA GLY A 355 8.12 27.73 15.55
C GLY A 355 7.75 28.13 16.98
N ASN A 356 6.68 27.56 17.55
CA ASN A 356 6.22 27.82 18.91
C ASN A 356 6.94 26.93 19.93
N LYS A 357 8.19 27.29 20.25
CA LYS A 357 9.06 26.54 21.16
C LYS A 357 8.46 26.37 22.56
N GLU A 358 7.86 27.42 23.13
CA GLU A 358 7.28 27.37 24.48
C GLU A 358 6.19 26.30 24.58
N GLN A 359 5.26 26.28 23.62
CA GLN A 359 4.20 25.27 23.60
C GLN A 359 4.74 23.88 23.29
N PHE A 360 5.76 23.77 22.43
CA PHE A 360 6.44 22.50 22.18
C PHE A 360 7.04 21.93 23.48
N ASP A 361 7.89 22.69 24.16
CA ASP A 361 8.59 22.27 25.38
C ASP A 361 7.60 21.88 26.49
N LYS A 362 6.52 22.67 26.66
CA LYS A 362 5.44 22.36 27.61
C LYS A 362 4.74 21.04 27.28
N THR A 363 4.46 20.79 26.00
CA THR A 363 3.79 19.57 25.55
C THR A 363 4.69 18.35 25.75
N ILE A 364 5.98 18.44 25.38
CA ILE A 364 6.96 17.36 25.58
C ILE A 364 7.16 17.04 27.07
N ALA A 365 7.19 18.05 27.94
CA ALA A 365 7.28 17.82 29.39
C ALA A 365 6.08 17.02 29.92
N ALA A 366 4.88 17.26 29.39
CA ALA A 366 3.70 16.47 29.73
C ALA A 366 3.83 15.01 29.26
N ILE A 367 4.32 14.78 28.03
CA ILE A 367 4.55 13.43 27.50
C ILE A 367 5.59 12.68 28.35
N ARG A 368 6.72 13.31 28.73
CA ARG A 368 7.73 12.70 29.62
C ARG A 368 7.16 12.28 30.98
N LYS A 369 6.27 13.10 31.56
CA LYS A 369 5.61 12.78 32.83
C LYS A 369 4.66 11.58 32.72
N LEU A 370 3.99 11.43 31.58
CA LEU A 370 3.16 10.25 31.29
C LEU A 370 4.03 9.01 31.09
N ALA A 371 5.09 9.13 30.29
CA ALA A 371 6.01 8.04 29.95
C ALA A 371 6.69 7.38 31.16
N SER A 372 6.93 8.14 32.25
CA SER A 372 7.56 7.59 33.47
C SER A 372 6.67 6.57 34.20
N HIS A 373 5.35 6.61 33.99
CA HIS A 373 4.39 5.69 34.62
C HIS A 373 3.68 4.78 33.61
N ALA A 374 3.87 5.03 32.31
CA ALA A 374 3.23 4.29 31.24
C ALA A 374 3.69 2.82 31.17
N SER A 375 2.77 1.95 30.76
CA SER A 375 3.01 0.53 30.50
C SER A 375 2.15 0.03 29.31
N GLY A 376 2.52 -1.10 28.72
CA GLY A 376 1.78 -1.69 27.60
C GLY A 376 1.59 -0.72 26.43
N ASN A 377 0.34 -0.51 26.01
CA ASN A 377 0.02 0.35 24.86
C ASN A 377 0.38 1.82 25.09
N GLU A 378 0.19 2.35 26.30
CA GLU A 378 0.51 3.76 26.62
C GLU A 378 2.00 4.06 26.46
N LEU A 379 2.86 3.09 26.77
CA LEU A 379 4.31 3.19 26.59
C LEU A 379 4.67 3.24 25.10
N SER A 380 3.94 2.48 24.27
CA SER A 380 4.10 2.52 22.81
C SER A 380 3.74 3.90 22.25
N TYR A 381 2.63 4.50 22.70
CA TYR A 381 2.21 5.83 22.23
C TYR A 381 3.15 6.93 22.67
N CYS A 382 3.68 6.86 23.91
CA CYS A 382 4.72 7.80 24.36
C CYS A 382 5.96 7.72 23.45
N ARG A 383 6.39 6.50 23.11
CA ARG A 383 7.54 6.26 22.24
C ARG A 383 7.31 6.80 20.83
N GLU A 384 6.16 6.52 20.23
CA GLU A 384 5.79 7.05 18.90
C GLU A 384 5.71 8.58 18.91
N ALA A 385 5.16 9.18 19.97
CA ALA A 385 5.13 10.63 20.11
C ALA A 385 6.53 11.25 20.23
N PHE A 386 7.48 10.57 20.89
CA PHE A 386 8.87 11.00 20.92
C PHE A 386 9.54 10.89 19.55
N PHE A 387 9.41 9.75 18.88
CA PHE A 387 9.94 9.56 17.52
C PHE A 387 9.38 10.59 16.53
N LEU A 388 8.08 10.85 16.55
CA LEU A 388 7.41 11.87 15.72
C LEU A 388 8.03 13.26 15.86
N ASN A 389 8.52 13.57 17.05
CA ASN A 389 9.04 14.88 17.40
C ASN A 389 10.58 14.94 17.40
N GLY A 390 11.24 13.94 16.80
CA GLY A 390 12.71 13.88 16.72
C GLY A 390 13.40 13.63 18.06
N LEU A 391 12.67 13.18 19.09
CA LEU A 391 13.20 12.89 20.42
C LEU A 391 13.65 11.43 20.52
N THR A 392 14.54 11.02 19.60
CA THR A 392 14.97 9.63 19.41
C THR A 392 15.56 9.03 20.68
N ASP A 393 16.32 9.78 21.48
CA ASP A 393 16.91 9.27 22.73
C ASP A 393 15.85 8.96 23.80
N ASP A 394 14.80 9.78 23.90
CA ASP A 394 13.66 9.49 24.77
C ASP A 394 12.95 8.20 24.32
N ALA A 395 12.78 8.02 23.01
CA ALA A 395 12.17 6.84 22.43
C ALA A 395 13.00 5.55 22.67
N ILE A 396 14.33 5.61 22.48
CA ILE A 396 15.25 4.48 22.75
C ILE A 396 15.20 4.09 24.23
N ARG A 397 15.22 5.07 25.15
CA ARG A 397 15.07 4.79 26.60
C ARG A 397 13.79 4.02 26.92
N LEU A 398 12.70 4.29 26.20
CA LEU A 398 11.46 3.51 26.37
C LEU A 398 11.59 2.12 25.74
N LEU A 399 12.18 1.98 24.54
CA LEU A 399 12.44 0.67 23.92
C LEU A 399 13.27 -0.26 24.83
N THR A 400 14.32 0.24 25.48
CA THR A 400 15.15 -0.59 26.37
C THR A 400 14.36 -1.21 27.54
N ARG A 401 13.21 -0.63 27.91
CA ARG A 401 12.33 -1.14 28.98
C ARG A 401 11.50 -2.35 28.56
N ASP A 402 10.94 -2.37 27.34
CA ASP A 402 9.96 -3.37 26.91
C ASP A 402 10.28 -4.09 25.58
N ASP A 403 11.12 -3.50 24.73
CA ASP A 403 11.53 -4.05 23.43
C ASP A 403 13.03 -3.78 23.15
N ARG A 404 13.88 -4.54 23.85
CA ARG A 404 15.34 -4.45 23.73
C ARG A 404 15.87 -4.79 22.34
N GLU A 405 15.14 -5.57 21.55
CA GLU A 405 15.59 -5.96 20.20
C GLU A 405 15.52 -4.74 19.28
N GLN A 406 14.42 -4.00 19.34
CA GLN A 406 14.28 -2.76 18.58
C GLN A 406 15.21 -1.66 19.11
N ALA A 407 15.45 -1.57 20.42
CA ALA A 407 16.47 -0.67 20.97
C ALA A 407 17.85 -0.95 20.34
N PHE A 408 18.26 -2.22 20.33
CA PHE A 408 19.51 -2.68 19.73
C PHE A 408 19.58 -2.29 18.25
N ASN A 409 18.55 -2.58 17.46
CA ASN A 409 18.55 -2.27 16.02
C ASN A 409 18.68 -0.76 15.74
N VAL A 410 17.94 0.08 16.49
CA VAL A 410 18.01 1.54 16.35
C VAL A 410 19.37 2.09 16.76
N GLN A 411 19.97 1.58 17.84
CA GLN A 411 21.31 1.98 18.28
C GLN A 411 22.40 1.56 17.28
N VAL A 412 22.32 0.33 16.76
CA VAL A 412 23.26 -0.16 15.71
C VAL A 412 23.17 0.72 14.47
N MET A 413 21.98 1.06 14.01
CA MET A 413 21.78 1.98 12.89
C MET A 413 22.42 3.35 13.16
N ARG A 414 22.33 3.86 14.40
CA ARG A 414 22.92 5.14 14.80
C ARG A 414 24.44 5.10 15.02
N ASN A 415 25.10 3.96 14.79
CA ASN A 415 26.51 3.69 15.11
C ASN A 415 26.84 3.76 16.62
N GLU A 416 25.84 3.54 17.47
CA GLU A 416 25.93 3.51 18.94
C GLU A 416 26.17 2.07 19.41
N TYR A 417 27.29 1.47 18.97
CA TYR A 417 27.55 0.04 19.16
C TYR A 417 27.78 -0.37 20.62
N GLU A 418 28.37 0.51 21.44
CA GLU A 418 28.59 0.21 22.86
C GLU A 418 27.24 0.15 23.59
N GLU A 419 26.37 1.12 23.31
CA GLU A 419 25.03 1.22 23.89
C GLU A 419 24.12 0.07 23.39
N ALA A 420 24.27 -0.33 22.13
CA ALA A 420 23.62 -1.53 21.59
C ALA A 420 24.08 -2.79 22.33
N PHE A 421 25.39 -2.98 22.51
CA PHE A 421 25.94 -4.13 23.22
C PHE A 421 25.52 -4.15 24.70
N GLU A 422 25.50 -3.00 25.36
CA GLU A 422 25.06 -2.85 26.75
C GLU A 422 23.61 -3.30 26.96
N THR A 423 22.71 -3.03 25.99
CA THR A 423 21.29 -3.44 26.04
C THR A 423 21.11 -4.96 26.29
N TYR A 424 22.08 -5.78 25.88
CA TYR A 424 22.09 -7.23 26.07
C TYR A 424 23.22 -7.75 26.97
N GLY A 425 23.99 -6.86 27.60
CA GLY A 425 25.16 -7.22 28.41
C GLY A 425 26.26 -7.89 27.59
N ILE A 426 26.37 -7.54 26.31
CA ILE A 426 27.44 -7.94 25.41
C ILE A 426 28.64 -7.03 25.72
N GLY A 427 29.83 -7.60 25.89
CA GLY A 427 31.03 -6.77 26.10
C GLY A 427 31.59 -6.20 24.79
N THR A 428 32.44 -5.18 24.89
CA THR A 428 33.08 -4.54 23.74
C THR A 428 34.39 -5.22 23.36
N THR A 429 34.94 -6.07 24.23
CA THR A 429 36.12 -6.90 23.92
C THR A 429 35.73 -8.30 23.43
N ARG A 430 36.59 -8.92 22.62
CA ARG A 430 36.39 -10.29 22.13
C ARG A 430 36.22 -11.31 23.26
N GLU A 431 36.98 -11.16 24.35
CA GLU A 431 36.92 -12.06 25.51
C GLU A 431 35.55 -11.99 26.22
N GLU A 432 35.05 -10.78 26.45
CA GLU A 432 33.74 -10.59 27.07
C GLU A 432 32.60 -11.10 26.17
N ARG A 433 32.70 -10.89 24.85
CA ARG A 433 31.74 -11.43 23.88
C ARG A 433 31.75 -12.95 23.83
N ALA A 434 32.93 -13.59 23.87
CA ALA A 434 33.03 -15.04 23.93
C ALA A 434 32.38 -15.59 25.21
N LYS A 435 32.62 -14.94 26.36
CA LYS A 435 31.97 -15.30 27.63
C LYS A 435 30.46 -15.15 27.56
N TRP A 436 29.96 -14.06 27.00
CA TRP A 436 28.54 -13.83 26.79
C TRP A 436 27.93 -14.89 25.86
N LEU A 437 28.57 -15.17 24.73
CA LEU A 437 28.10 -16.17 23.76
C LEU A 437 27.98 -17.55 24.40
N GLN A 438 28.93 -17.95 25.25
CA GLN A 438 28.82 -19.21 25.97
C GLN A 438 27.54 -19.30 26.80
N THR A 439 27.10 -18.22 27.45
CA THR A 439 25.81 -18.20 28.18
C THR A 439 24.60 -18.37 27.26
N VAL A 440 24.69 -17.91 26.01
CA VAL A 440 23.65 -18.11 24.99
C VAL A 440 23.64 -19.56 24.52
N LEU A 441 24.80 -20.13 24.21
CA LEU A 441 24.96 -21.51 23.77
C LEU A 441 24.44 -22.49 24.83
N ASP A 442 24.78 -22.27 26.10
CA ASP A 442 24.34 -23.11 27.22
C ASP A 442 22.82 -23.04 27.45
N ALA A 443 22.20 -21.89 27.18
CA ALA A 443 20.75 -21.69 27.35
C ALA A 443 19.93 -22.12 26.12
N THR A 444 20.53 -22.20 24.93
CA THR A 444 19.83 -22.51 23.67
C THR A 444 19.02 -23.83 23.74
N PRO A 445 19.50 -24.91 24.38
CA PRO A 445 18.75 -26.15 24.58
C PRO A 445 17.36 -26.02 25.21
N ASP A 446 17.10 -24.99 26.02
CA ASP A 446 15.83 -24.78 26.75
C ASP A 446 14.65 -24.46 25.82
N ARG A 447 14.88 -23.94 24.62
CA ARG A 447 13.84 -23.56 23.63
C ARG A 447 12.76 -22.59 24.16
N SER A 448 12.93 -21.99 25.33
CA SER A 448 12.06 -20.91 25.80
C SER A 448 12.09 -19.71 24.85
N ALA A 449 11.04 -18.89 24.87
CA ALA A 449 11.00 -17.66 24.07
C ALA A 449 12.23 -16.75 24.34
N ASN A 450 12.72 -16.73 25.59
CA ASN A 450 13.91 -15.98 25.97
C ASN A 450 15.19 -16.58 25.38
N SER A 451 15.37 -17.91 25.42
CA SER A 451 16.52 -18.57 24.78
C SER A 451 16.54 -18.37 23.26
N THR A 452 15.38 -18.43 22.60
CA THR A 452 15.23 -18.19 21.15
C THR A 452 15.59 -16.74 20.78
N ARG A 453 15.15 -15.75 21.57
CA ARG A 453 15.53 -14.35 21.38
C ARG A 453 17.04 -14.16 21.53
N ARG A 454 17.66 -14.73 22.57
CA ARG A 454 19.11 -14.65 22.77
C ARG A 454 19.90 -15.28 21.61
N PHE A 455 19.44 -16.41 21.09
CA PHE A 455 20.05 -17.04 19.90
C PHE A 455 19.98 -16.12 18.68
N LYS A 456 18.85 -15.46 18.44
CA LYS A 456 18.68 -14.47 17.36
C LYS A 456 19.64 -13.28 17.53
N ILE A 457 19.73 -12.72 18.74
CA ILE A 457 20.66 -11.61 19.05
C ILE A 457 22.12 -12.05 18.84
N ALA A 458 22.49 -13.29 19.17
CA ALA A 458 23.84 -13.80 18.90
C ALA A 458 24.14 -13.89 17.40
N CYS A 459 23.17 -14.32 16.58
CA CYS A 459 23.31 -14.32 15.12
C CYS A 459 23.44 -12.88 14.56
N GLN A 460 22.63 -11.94 15.06
CA GLN A 460 22.72 -10.51 14.72
C GLN A 460 24.08 -9.92 15.12
N THR A 461 24.58 -10.27 16.30
CA THR A 461 25.89 -9.82 16.79
C THR A 461 27.01 -10.34 15.90
N ALA A 462 26.97 -11.61 15.49
CA ALA A 462 27.94 -12.17 14.55
C ALA A 462 27.87 -11.46 13.18
N GLN A 463 26.66 -11.19 12.66
CA GLN A 463 26.48 -10.41 11.43
C GLN A 463 27.11 -9.01 11.56
N LEU A 464 26.83 -8.31 12.65
CA LEU A 464 27.36 -6.96 12.93
C LEU A 464 28.88 -6.95 13.08
N LEU A 465 29.45 -7.87 13.86
CA LEU A 465 30.91 -7.99 14.01
C LEU A 465 31.59 -8.20 12.66
N ARG A 466 30.98 -9.00 11.78
CA ARG A 466 31.50 -9.22 10.43
C ARG A 466 31.49 -7.93 9.60
N SER A 467 30.43 -7.11 9.66
CA SER A 467 30.39 -5.83 8.96
C SER A 467 31.35 -4.80 9.57
N LEU A 468 31.64 -4.92 10.87
CA LEU A 468 32.65 -4.14 11.58
C LEU A 468 34.09 -4.64 11.34
N GLY A 469 34.29 -5.64 10.49
CA GLY A 469 35.62 -6.12 10.10
C GLY A 469 36.18 -7.24 10.98
N GLU A 470 35.49 -7.61 12.06
CA GLU A 470 35.84 -8.73 12.94
C GLU A 470 35.41 -10.09 12.32
N LYS A 471 35.87 -10.33 11.07
CA LYS A 471 35.44 -11.44 10.23
C LYS A 471 35.71 -12.81 10.84
N ALA A 472 36.89 -12.99 11.44
CA ALA A 472 37.29 -14.26 12.04
C ALA A 472 36.44 -14.61 13.26
N GLU A 473 36.20 -13.62 14.13
CA GLU A 473 35.32 -13.79 15.30
C GLU A 473 33.89 -14.11 14.87
N ALA A 474 33.34 -13.37 13.91
CA ALA A 474 31.99 -13.61 13.40
C ALA A 474 31.81 -15.03 12.84
N VAL A 475 32.76 -15.52 12.04
CA VAL A 475 32.71 -16.89 11.48
C VAL A 475 32.80 -17.94 12.59
N GLU A 476 33.64 -17.72 13.60
CA GLU A 476 33.73 -18.59 14.78
C GLU A 476 32.38 -18.64 15.53
N MET A 477 31.77 -17.47 15.77
CA MET A 477 30.46 -17.39 16.44
C MET A 477 29.37 -18.12 15.65
N PHE A 478 29.28 -17.91 14.32
CA PHE A 478 28.32 -18.62 13.48
C PHE A 478 28.53 -20.14 13.55
N GLY A 479 29.77 -20.62 13.51
CA GLY A 479 30.09 -22.05 13.62
C GLY A 479 29.67 -22.66 14.96
N GLN A 480 29.86 -21.94 16.07
CA GLN A 480 29.42 -22.38 17.40
C GLN A 480 27.88 -22.43 17.50
N LEU A 481 27.19 -21.40 16.99
CA LEU A 481 25.73 -21.36 16.93
C LEU A 481 25.16 -22.49 16.06
N ALA A 482 25.77 -22.74 14.89
CA ALA A 482 25.43 -23.84 14.00
C ALA A 482 25.54 -25.20 14.71
N THR A 483 26.66 -25.42 15.42
CA THR A 483 26.91 -26.67 16.14
C THR A 483 25.80 -26.99 17.14
N VAL A 484 25.33 -25.99 17.89
CA VAL A 484 24.24 -26.19 18.87
C VAL A 484 22.90 -26.39 18.16
N ALA A 485 22.57 -25.58 17.15
CA ALA A 485 21.33 -25.69 16.38
C ALA A 485 21.19 -27.07 15.71
N GLU A 486 22.28 -27.61 15.16
CA GLU A 486 22.34 -28.91 14.53
C GLU A 486 22.20 -30.06 15.53
N ARG A 487 22.94 -30.03 16.64
CA ARG A 487 22.83 -31.04 17.71
C ARG A 487 21.42 -31.15 18.24
N MET A 488 20.74 -30.02 18.38
CA MET A 488 19.35 -29.97 18.86
C MET A 488 18.32 -30.35 17.80
N GLN A 489 18.71 -30.47 16.53
CA GLN A 489 17.81 -30.62 15.38
C GLN A 489 16.72 -29.52 15.36
N ALA A 490 17.07 -28.27 15.67
CA ALA A 490 16.12 -27.17 15.79
C ALA A 490 15.95 -26.44 14.43
N GLY A 491 14.95 -26.85 13.64
CA GLY A 491 14.67 -26.28 12.30
C GLY A 491 14.51 -24.76 12.30
N GLY A 492 13.78 -24.20 13.28
CA GLY A 492 13.62 -22.75 13.44
C GLY A 492 14.94 -22.00 13.70
N ASN A 493 15.86 -22.55 14.50
CA ASN A 493 17.16 -21.93 14.75
C ASN A 493 18.07 -22.00 13.51
N LEU A 494 18.03 -23.12 12.77
CA LEU A 494 18.75 -23.26 11.50
C LEU A 494 18.26 -22.27 10.45
N ARG A 495 16.95 -21.99 10.40
CA ARG A 495 16.39 -20.93 9.55
C ARG A 495 16.90 -19.55 9.94
N VAL A 496 16.86 -19.21 11.24
CA VAL A 496 17.38 -17.93 11.76
C VAL A 496 18.87 -17.79 11.44
N LEU A 497 19.64 -18.85 11.65
CA LEU A 497 21.06 -18.88 11.31
C LEU A 497 21.30 -18.60 9.82
N ALA A 498 20.59 -19.31 8.93
CA ALA A 498 20.69 -19.12 7.49
C ALA A 498 20.34 -17.68 7.06
N GLU A 499 19.35 -17.04 7.70
CA GLU A 499 18.99 -15.65 7.46
C GLU A 499 20.16 -14.70 7.74
N PHE A 500 20.80 -14.85 8.90
CA PHE A 500 21.88 -13.97 9.33
C PHE A 500 23.21 -14.27 8.64
N GLU A 501 23.48 -15.52 8.29
CA GLU A 501 24.60 -15.89 7.42
C GLU A 501 24.46 -15.27 6.03
N LEU A 502 23.26 -15.31 5.44
CA LEU A 502 23.00 -14.69 4.14
C LEU A 502 23.21 -13.17 4.20
N LYS A 503 22.68 -12.51 5.24
CA LYS A 503 22.92 -11.08 5.51
C LYS A 503 24.38 -10.75 5.77
N ALA A 504 25.16 -11.70 6.27
CA ALA A 504 26.60 -11.58 6.48
C ALA A 504 27.44 -11.89 5.21
N GLY A 505 26.80 -12.24 4.09
CA GLY A 505 27.48 -12.63 2.84
C GLY A 505 28.07 -14.06 2.86
N LEU A 506 27.67 -14.88 3.83
CA LEU A 506 28.05 -16.29 3.97
C LEU A 506 27.05 -17.19 3.21
N THR A 507 26.90 -16.94 1.91
CA THR A 507 25.82 -17.53 1.10
C THR A 507 25.86 -19.06 1.08
N ASP A 508 27.04 -19.67 0.98
CA ASP A 508 27.14 -21.13 0.92
C ASP A 508 26.75 -21.78 2.25
N GLN A 509 27.18 -21.21 3.37
CA GLN A 509 26.73 -21.66 4.70
C GLN A 509 25.21 -21.50 4.86
N ALA A 510 24.68 -20.35 4.47
CA ALA A 510 23.25 -20.05 4.56
C ALA A 510 22.40 -21.08 3.80
N PHE A 511 22.78 -21.40 2.57
CA PHE A 511 22.06 -22.42 1.77
C PHE A 511 22.22 -23.83 2.34
N ALA A 512 23.39 -24.17 2.90
CA ALA A 512 23.60 -25.46 3.56
C ALA A 512 22.72 -25.61 4.82
N HIS A 513 22.70 -24.60 5.69
CA HIS A 513 21.85 -24.62 6.89
C HIS A 513 20.37 -24.51 6.55
N GLY A 514 19.99 -23.73 5.54
CA GLY A 514 18.63 -23.67 5.04
C GLY A 514 18.14 -25.02 4.47
N ALA A 515 18.99 -25.75 3.75
CA ALA A 515 18.69 -27.11 3.30
C ALA A 515 18.48 -28.07 4.47
N LYS A 516 19.32 -27.98 5.51
CA LYS A 516 19.15 -28.76 6.75
C LYS A 516 17.84 -28.39 7.46
N ALA A 517 17.48 -27.10 7.52
CA ALA A 517 16.22 -26.64 8.09
C ALA A 517 15.03 -27.25 7.34
N LEU A 518 15.00 -27.15 6.01
CA LEU A 518 13.95 -27.70 5.14
C LEU A 518 13.82 -29.22 5.21
N TYR A 519 14.95 -29.93 5.37
CA TYR A 519 14.92 -31.38 5.57
C TYR A 519 14.23 -31.78 6.89
N LYS A 520 14.33 -30.94 7.93
CA LYS A 520 13.74 -31.21 9.25
C LYS A 520 12.28 -30.80 9.31
N GLU A 521 11.99 -29.60 8.85
CA GLU A 521 10.66 -29.02 8.79
C GLU A 521 10.51 -28.44 7.38
N PRO A 522 9.65 -29.01 6.52
CA PRO A 522 9.37 -28.44 5.20
C PRO A 522 8.55 -27.14 5.37
N ASP A 523 9.21 -26.13 5.92
CA ASP A 523 8.68 -24.83 6.23
C ASP A 523 8.98 -23.87 5.08
N VAL A 524 7.91 -23.34 4.49
CA VAL A 524 7.94 -22.35 3.41
C VAL A 524 8.70 -21.09 3.84
N SER A 525 8.78 -20.80 5.14
CA SER A 525 9.50 -19.63 5.66
C SER A 525 11.01 -19.69 5.38
N VAL A 526 11.60 -20.87 5.18
CA VAL A 526 13.01 -21.00 4.77
C VAL A 526 13.22 -20.51 3.34
N ILE A 527 12.27 -20.79 2.44
CA ILE A 527 12.28 -20.25 1.07
C ILE A 527 12.17 -18.73 1.12
N ASP A 528 11.30 -18.21 2.00
CA ASP A 528 11.08 -16.76 2.13
C ASP A 528 12.35 -16.01 2.60
N VAL A 529 13.17 -16.66 3.43
CA VAL A 529 14.49 -16.17 3.86
C VAL A 529 15.53 -16.25 2.73
N LEU A 530 15.71 -17.43 2.12
CA LEU A 530 16.78 -17.64 1.14
C LEU A 530 16.54 -16.92 -0.19
N PHE A 531 15.27 -16.64 -0.52
CA PHE A 531 14.85 -16.04 -1.78
C PHE A 531 13.95 -14.82 -1.56
N LYS A 532 14.35 -13.90 -0.66
CA LYS A 532 13.58 -12.70 -0.27
C LYS A 532 12.96 -11.94 -1.46
N ARG A 533 13.70 -11.78 -2.57
CA ARG A 533 13.23 -11.04 -3.77
C ARG A 533 12.32 -11.83 -4.72
N HIS A 534 12.27 -13.16 -4.60
CA HIS A 534 11.62 -14.04 -5.59
C HIS A 534 10.70 -15.10 -4.94
N GLN A 535 10.22 -14.85 -3.73
CA GLN A 535 9.47 -15.82 -2.91
C GLN A 535 8.33 -16.51 -3.69
N SER A 536 7.49 -15.72 -4.35
CA SER A 536 6.32 -16.22 -5.10
C SER A 536 6.72 -17.11 -6.29
N ALA A 537 7.73 -16.69 -7.06
CA ALA A 537 8.24 -17.44 -8.20
C ALA A 537 8.89 -18.74 -7.76
N VAL A 538 9.71 -18.70 -6.70
CA VAL A 538 10.39 -19.88 -6.13
C VAL A 538 9.40 -20.89 -5.58
N LYS A 539 8.29 -20.46 -4.96
CA LYS A 539 7.22 -21.37 -4.50
C LYS A 539 6.55 -22.12 -5.66
N VAL A 540 6.39 -21.49 -6.82
CA VAL A 540 5.85 -22.14 -8.03
C VAL A 540 6.89 -23.10 -8.61
N TRP A 541 8.14 -22.67 -8.76
CA TRP A 541 9.22 -23.54 -9.22
C TRP A 541 9.46 -24.73 -8.30
N SER A 542 9.36 -24.57 -6.99
CA SER A 542 9.52 -25.68 -6.03
C SER A 542 8.54 -26.81 -6.31
N LYS A 543 7.28 -26.47 -6.64
CA LYS A 543 6.26 -27.45 -7.04
C LYS A 543 6.52 -28.06 -8.42
N LEU A 544 6.93 -27.25 -9.40
CA LEU A 544 7.33 -27.77 -10.72
C LEU A 544 8.48 -28.76 -10.60
N TYR A 545 9.47 -28.48 -9.75
CA TYR A 545 10.60 -29.38 -9.51
C TYR A 545 10.24 -30.66 -8.79
N GLU A 546 9.32 -30.60 -7.83
CA GLU A 546 8.78 -31.80 -7.19
C GLU A 546 8.12 -32.75 -8.20
N GLU A 547 7.46 -32.20 -9.22
CA GLU A 547 6.84 -32.96 -10.31
C GLU A 547 7.87 -33.48 -11.31
N LEU A 548 8.83 -32.64 -11.72
CA LEU A 548 9.92 -33.01 -12.63
C LEU A 548 10.85 -34.08 -12.05
N ASN A 549 11.18 -33.97 -10.76
CA ASN A 549 12.18 -34.82 -10.09
C ASN A 549 11.71 -35.26 -8.69
N PRO A 550 10.72 -36.15 -8.59
CA PRO A 550 10.11 -36.53 -7.30
C PRO A 550 11.09 -37.16 -6.30
N THR A 551 12.12 -37.85 -6.79
CA THR A 551 13.12 -38.56 -5.99
C THR A 551 14.32 -37.70 -5.60
N GLU A 552 14.44 -36.49 -6.15
CA GLU A 552 15.57 -35.59 -5.87
C GLU A 552 15.47 -35.01 -4.45
N ASN A 553 16.60 -34.96 -3.74
CA ASN A 553 16.63 -34.48 -2.36
C ASN A 553 16.52 -32.94 -2.28
N VAL A 554 16.15 -32.43 -1.10
CA VAL A 554 15.94 -31.00 -0.83
C VAL A 554 17.17 -30.15 -1.15
N THR A 555 18.38 -30.63 -0.85
CA THR A 555 19.63 -29.92 -1.11
C THR A 555 19.87 -29.72 -2.61
N ALA A 556 19.67 -30.75 -3.41
CA ALA A 556 19.81 -30.68 -4.87
C ALA A 556 18.76 -29.74 -5.47
N ARG A 557 17.50 -29.81 -5.01
CA ARG A 557 16.44 -28.87 -5.42
C ARG A 557 16.78 -27.41 -5.11
N LEU A 558 17.23 -27.11 -3.90
CA LEU A 558 17.65 -25.76 -3.51
C LEU A 558 18.83 -25.25 -4.33
N THR A 559 19.75 -26.14 -4.71
CA THR A 559 20.90 -25.79 -5.56
C THR A 559 20.43 -25.36 -6.96
N LYS A 560 19.48 -26.10 -7.56
CA LYS A 560 18.87 -25.72 -8.85
C LYS A 560 18.06 -24.43 -8.77
N LEU A 561 17.26 -24.26 -7.71
CA LEU A 561 16.54 -23.01 -7.46
C LEU A 561 17.50 -21.82 -7.30
N ARG A 562 18.63 -22.01 -6.60
CA ARG A 562 19.69 -21.00 -6.49
C ARG A 562 20.24 -20.63 -7.87
N LYS A 563 20.51 -21.60 -8.75
CA LYS A 563 20.97 -21.34 -10.12
C LYS A 563 19.98 -20.50 -10.95
N LEU A 564 18.68 -20.73 -10.79
CA LEU A 564 17.64 -19.97 -11.50
C LEU A 564 17.51 -18.52 -11.00
N PHE A 565 17.63 -18.28 -9.69
CA PHE A 565 17.27 -16.98 -9.10
C PHE A 565 18.46 -16.13 -8.64
N TYR A 566 19.66 -16.68 -8.52
CA TYR A 566 20.88 -15.91 -8.20
C TYR A 566 21.71 -15.63 -9.46
N ARG A 567 22.42 -14.50 -9.47
CA ARG A 567 23.30 -14.09 -10.58
C ARG A 567 24.35 -15.18 -10.86
N GLY A 568 24.57 -15.47 -12.13
CA GLY A 568 25.52 -16.47 -12.62
C GLY A 568 25.41 -16.59 -14.14
N LYS A 569 26.36 -17.25 -14.80
CA LYS A 569 26.26 -17.51 -16.26
C LYS A 569 25.06 -18.42 -16.53
N VAL A 570 24.36 -18.18 -17.64
CA VAL A 570 23.35 -19.11 -18.15
C VAL A 570 24.12 -20.27 -18.80
N ASP A 571 24.10 -21.42 -18.13
CA ASP A 571 24.67 -22.68 -18.63
C ASP A 571 23.58 -23.58 -19.24
N ASP A 572 24.00 -24.68 -19.86
CA ASP A 572 23.08 -25.65 -20.46
C ASP A 572 22.09 -26.24 -19.46
N GLU A 573 22.44 -26.26 -18.17
CA GLU A 573 21.54 -26.71 -17.12
C GLU A 573 20.43 -25.68 -16.89
N VAL A 574 20.75 -24.39 -16.75
CA VAL A 574 19.73 -23.32 -16.62
C VAL A 574 18.79 -23.32 -17.82
N LEU A 575 19.30 -23.42 -19.05
CA LEU A 575 18.45 -23.47 -20.25
C LEU A 575 17.52 -24.68 -20.23
N ARG A 576 18.06 -25.86 -19.93
CA ARG A 576 17.27 -27.10 -19.82
C ARG A 576 16.18 -26.97 -18.76
N LEU A 577 16.50 -26.40 -17.61
CA LEU A 577 15.55 -26.18 -16.52
C LEU A 577 14.40 -25.26 -16.94
N LEU A 578 14.68 -24.19 -17.68
CA LEU A 578 13.67 -23.28 -18.22
C LEU A 578 12.74 -23.99 -19.22
N THR A 579 13.29 -24.80 -20.12
CA THR A 579 12.51 -25.58 -21.09
C THR A 579 11.67 -26.67 -20.42
N GLU A 580 12.26 -27.50 -19.55
CA GLU A 580 11.54 -28.55 -18.82
C GLU A 580 10.42 -27.98 -17.92
N GLY A 581 10.68 -26.82 -17.31
CA GLY A 581 9.68 -26.10 -16.52
C GLY A 581 8.49 -25.65 -17.38
N TYR A 582 8.74 -25.16 -18.59
CA TYR A 582 7.69 -24.79 -19.54
C TYR A 582 6.94 -26.02 -20.06
N ASP A 583 7.62 -27.08 -20.47
CA ASP A 583 7.00 -28.31 -20.98
C ASP A 583 6.07 -28.94 -19.93
N THR A 584 6.50 -28.95 -18.67
CA THR A 584 5.69 -29.43 -17.55
C THR A 584 4.48 -28.54 -17.30
N ALA A 585 4.65 -27.22 -17.36
CA ALA A 585 3.56 -26.27 -17.17
C ALA A 585 2.54 -26.32 -18.31
N SER A 586 3.01 -26.44 -19.56
CA SER A 586 2.22 -26.43 -20.79
C SER A 586 1.53 -27.77 -21.07
N GLY A 587 2.04 -28.88 -20.53
CA GLY A 587 1.41 -30.20 -20.58
C GLY A 587 0.13 -30.33 -19.74
N LEU A 588 -0.19 -29.35 -18.90
CA LEU A 588 -1.50 -29.24 -18.25
C LEU A 588 -2.58 -28.87 -19.28
N SER A 589 -3.82 -29.35 -19.08
CA SER A 589 -4.95 -28.96 -19.95
C SER A 589 -5.16 -27.44 -19.94
N GLU A 590 -5.67 -26.89 -21.05
CA GLU A 590 -5.85 -25.43 -21.18
C GLU A 590 -6.68 -24.83 -20.04
N ASP A 591 -7.74 -25.53 -19.65
CA ASP A 591 -8.65 -25.17 -18.56
C ASP A 591 -8.11 -25.48 -17.15
N HIS A 592 -6.89 -26.01 -17.03
CA HIS A 592 -6.28 -26.28 -15.74
C HIS A 592 -5.93 -24.96 -15.00
N PRO A 593 -6.43 -24.72 -13.77
CA PRO A 593 -6.30 -23.43 -13.09
C PRO A 593 -4.87 -22.92 -12.84
N GLN A 594 -3.87 -23.80 -12.89
CA GLN A 594 -2.47 -23.46 -12.66
C GLN A 594 -1.64 -23.30 -13.94
N ARG A 595 -2.15 -23.69 -15.12
CA ARG A 595 -1.37 -23.70 -16.37
C ARG A 595 -0.80 -22.32 -16.68
N THR A 596 -1.68 -21.34 -16.83
CA THR A 596 -1.34 -19.93 -17.12
C THR A 596 -0.38 -19.36 -16.07
N LYS A 597 -0.66 -19.58 -14.78
CA LYS A 597 0.19 -19.08 -13.69
C LYS A 597 1.60 -19.68 -13.74
N ARG A 598 1.73 -20.97 -14.00
CA ARG A 598 3.04 -21.66 -14.06
C ARG A 598 3.83 -21.20 -15.28
N ILE A 599 3.22 -21.14 -16.46
CA ILE A 599 3.86 -20.65 -17.69
C ILE A 599 4.34 -19.21 -17.49
N ASN A 600 3.52 -18.34 -16.90
CA ASN A 600 3.89 -16.95 -16.63
C ASN A 600 5.15 -16.86 -15.74
N VAL A 601 5.21 -17.63 -14.66
CA VAL A 601 6.41 -17.65 -13.78
C VAL A 601 7.65 -18.18 -14.50
N VAL A 602 7.52 -19.20 -15.36
CA VAL A 602 8.65 -19.72 -16.14
C VAL A 602 9.13 -18.67 -17.16
N ALA A 603 8.22 -17.97 -17.82
CA ALA A 603 8.53 -16.89 -18.75
C ALA A 603 9.21 -15.69 -18.06
N ASP A 604 8.70 -15.25 -16.90
CA ASP A 604 9.36 -14.24 -16.07
C ASP A 604 10.78 -14.67 -15.65
N THR A 605 10.95 -15.96 -15.35
CA THR A 605 12.27 -16.51 -15.03
C THR A 605 13.19 -16.49 -16.26
N CYS A 606 12.68 -16.71 -17.46
CA CYS A 606 13.45 -16.55 -18.70
C CYS A 606 13.93 -15.11 -18.86
N LEU A 607 13.07 -14.10 -18.65
CA LEU A 607 13.47 -12.69 -18.66
C LEU A 607 14.55 -12.38 -17.61
N LEU A 608 14.40 -12.89 -16.39
CA LEU A 608 15.40 -12.74 -15.32
C LEU A 608 16.78 -13.31 -15.73
N ARG A 609 16.79 -14.34 -16.59
CA ARG A 609 18.01 -14.97 -17.14
C ARG A 609 18.45 -14.40 -18.48
N GLY A 610 17.85 -13.31 -18.95
CA GLY A 610 18.17 -12.69 -20.24
C GLY A 610 17.75 -13.52 -21.46
N GLN A 611 16.90 -14.54 -21.29
CA GLN A 611 16.40 -15.39 -22.36
C GLN A 611 15.10 -14.80 -22.95
N LYS A 612 15.24 -13.66 -23.65
CA LYS A 612 14.09 -12.89 -24.17
C LYS A 612 13.26 -13.68 -25.18
N ASP A 613 13.89 -14.44 -26.07
CA ASP A 613 13.19 -15.21 -27.12
C ASP A 613 12.33 -16.33 -26.52
N LEU A 614 12.87 -17.07 -25.54
CA LEU A 614 12.10 -18.09 -24.81
C LEU A 614 10.95 -17.46 -24.03
N ALA A 615 11.18 -16.33 -23.37
CA ALA A 615 10.13 -15.62 -22.65
C ALA A 615 8.99 -15.21 -23.59
N ARG A 616 9.31 -14.61 -24.74
CA ARG A 616 8.35 -14.23 -25.78
C ARG A 616 7.50 -15.43 -26.22
N GLN A 617 8.15 -16.52 -26.62
CA GLN A 617 7.46 -17.74 -27.06
C GLN A 617 6.49 -18.25 -25.99
N TYR A 618 6.90 -18.23 -24.72
CA TYR A 618 6.07 -18.71 -23.62
C TYR A 618 4.90 -17.76 -23.33
N PHE A 619 5.10 -16.44 -23.36
CA PHE A 619 4.01 -15.47 -23.19
C PHE A 619 2.97 -15.55 -24.31
N GLU A 620 3.39 -15.73 -25.57
CA GLU A 620 2.48 -15.89 -26.71
C GLU A 620 1.45 -17.02 -26.49
N THR A 621 1.84 -18.10 -25.79
CA THR A 621 0.94 -19.24 -25.54
C THR A 621 -0.17 -18.99 -24.52
N ILE A 622 -0.08 -17.89 -23.76
CA ILE A 622 -1.01 -17.57 -22.67
C ILE A 622 -1.52 -16.12 -22.70
N ALA A 623 -1.03 -15.27 -23.61
CA ALA A 623 -1.36 -13.85 -23.66
C ALA A 623 -2.86 -13.58 -23.85
N ASP A 624 -3.60 -14.45 -24.54
CA ASP A 624 -5.05 -14.35 -24.68
C ASP A 624 -5.84 -14.60 -23.38
N GLN A 625 -5.20 -15.21 -22.38
CA GLN A 625 -5.82 -15.63 -21.12
C GLN A 625 -5.22 -14.92 -19.90
N SER A 626 -4.13 -14.16 -20.07
CA SER A 626 -3.43 -13.48 -18.98
C SER A 626 -3.09 -12.05 -19.37
N ASP A 627 -3.63 -11.11 -18.59
CA ASP A 627 -3.32 -9.68 -18.73
C ASP A 627 -1.82 -9.39 -18.49
N ALA A 628 -1.19 -10.09 -17.54
CA ALA A 628 0.25 -9.98 -17.28
C ALA A 628 1.08 -10.42 -18.49
N ALA A 629 0.78 -11.59 -19.07
CA ALA A 629 1.48 -12.08 -20.25
C ALA A 629 1.25 -11.17 -21.48
N ALA A 630 0.03 -10.67 -21.66
CA ALA A 630 -0.29 -9.72 -22.73
C ALA A 630 0.54 -8.44 -22.63
N VAL A 631 0.72 -7.89 -21.42
CA VAL A 631 1.57 -6.71 -21.20
C VAL A 631 3.05 -7.00 -21.47
N HIS A 632 3.57 -8.13 -21.01
CA HIS A 632 4.97 -8.48 -21.29
C HIS A 632 5.22 -8.66 -22.78
N LEU A 633 4.29 -9.28 -23.49
CA LEU A 633 4.37 -9.42 -24.94
C LEU A 633 4.26 -8.07 -25.65
N ALA A 634 3.36 -7.19 -25.20
CA ALA A 634 3.26 -5.82 -25.70
C ALA A 634 4.56 -5.03 -25.49
N ASP A 635 5.21 -5.17 -24.34
CA ASP A 635 6.49 -4.53 -24.04
C ASP A 635 7.60 -4.98 -25.01
N VAL A 636 7.61 -6.25 -25.39
CA VAL A 636 8.56 -6.79 -26.38
C VAL A 636 8.30 -6.17 -27.76
N PHE A 637 7.05 -6.16 -28.22
CA PHE A 637 6.70 -5.54 -29.50
C PHE A 637 6.99 -4.03 -29.52
N ALA A 638 6.78 -3.34 -28.40
CA ALA A 638 7.11 -1.92 -28.28
C ALA A 638 8.63 -1.67 -28.39
N GLN A 639 9.46 -2.55 -27.82
CA GLN A 639 10.92 -2.47 -27.98
C GLN A 639 11.38 -2.72 -29.42
N GLU A 640 10.64 -3.53 -30.17
CA GLU A 640 10.87 -3.81 -31.59
C GLU A 640 10.26 -2.73 -32.52
N GLU A 641 9.70 -1.65 -31.95
CA GLU A 641 9.03 -0.56 -32.65
C GLU A 641 7.79 -1.02 -33.47
N GLU A 642 7.22 -2.18 -33.13
CA GLU A 642 5.97 -2.69 -33.70
C GLU A 642 4.75 -2.07 -33.00
N TRP A 643 4.58 -0.76 -33.16
CA TRP A 643 3.63 0.06 -32.40
C TRP A 643 2.18 -0.43 -32.47
N GLN A 644 1.68 -0.80 -33.65
CA GLN A 644 0.30 -1.29 -33.81
C GLN A 644 0.09 -2.62 -33.08
N THR A 645 1.03 -3.56 -33.19
CA THR A 645 0.97 -4.87 -32.51
C THR A 645 1.04 -4.70 -31.00
N ALA A 646 1.95 -3.85 -30.52
CA ALA A 646 2.07 -3.52 -29.11
C ALA A 646 0.78 -2.91 -28.55
N SER A 647 0.19 -1.96 -29.28
CA SER A 647 -1.10 -1.36 -28.92
C SER A 647 -2.22 -2.40 -28.76
N GLN A 648 -2.34 -3.33 -29.70
CA GLN A 648 -3.35 -4.38 -29.67
C GLN A 648 -3.20 -5.29 -28.44
N TRP A 649 -1.97 -5.69 -28.10
CA TRP A 649 -1.73 -6.52 -26.92
C TRP A 649 -1.95 -5.77 -25.60
N TYR A 650 -1.60 -4.48 -25.53
CA TYR A 650 -1.98 -3.65 -24.37
C TYR A 650 -3.49 -3.51 -24.22
N ALA A 651 -4.22 -3.27 -25.32
CA ALA A 651 -5.67 -3.19 -25.31
C ALA A 651 -6.30 -4.54 -24.88
N LYS A 652 -5.77 -5.66 -25.38
CA LYS A 652 -6.16 -7.02 -24.98
C LYS A 652 -5.92 -7.26 -23.48
N GLY A 653 -4.75 -6.88 -22.98
CA GLY A 653 -4.44 -6.92 -21.55
C GLY A 653 -5.43 -6.10 -20.73
N PHE A 654 -5.81 -4.91 -21.20
CA PHE A 654 -6.86 -4.10 -20.58
C PHE A 654 -8.23 -4.79 -20.60
N GLU A 655 -8.62 -5.47 -21.68
CA GLU A 655 -9.88 -6.23 -21.72
C GLU A 655 -9.94 -7.33 -20.66
N LEU A 656 -8.81 -8.03 -20.46
CA LEU A 656 -8.67 -9.14 -19.51
C LEU A 656 -8.59 -8.65 -18.05
N GLY A 657 -7.75 -7.65 -17.77
CA GLY A 657 -7.41 -7.23 -16.40
C GLY A 657 -8.07 -5.92 -15.96
N ARG A 658 -8.61 -5.12 -16.89
CA ARG A 658 -9.19 -3.78 -16.66
C ARG A 658 -8.25 -2.82 -15.93
N LYS A 659 -6.93 -2.97 -16.12
CA LYS A 659 -5.90 -2.12 -15.51
C LYS A 659 -5.68 -0.86 -16.36
N PRO A 660 -5.96 0.36 -15.84
CA PRO A 660 -6.01 1.58 -16.65
C PRO A 660 -4.71 1.91 -17.38
N TYR A 661 -3.56 1.63 -16.78
CA TYR A 661 -2.26 1.93 -17.40
C TYR A 661 -2.07 1.17 -18.73
N MET A 662 -2.64 -0.03 -18.89
CA MET A 662 -2.54 -0.78 -20.13
C MET A 662 -3.25 -0.04 -21.27
N LEU A 663 -4.41 0.55 -20.98
CA LEU A 663 -5.12 1.36 -21.97
C LEU A 663 -4.36 2.66 -22.29
N TYR A 664 -3.72 3.26 -21.28
CA TYR A 664 -2.84 4.41 -21.51
C TYR A 664 -1.68 4.06 -22.44
N LEU A 665 -0.99 2.95 -22.19
CA LEU A 665 0.13 2.49 -23.02
C LEU A 665 -0.34 2.14 -24.43
N SER A 666 -1.49 1.48 -24.60
CA SER A 666 -2.10 1.26 -25.92
C SER A 666 -2.29 2.58 -26.66
N GLY A 667 -2.80 3.61 -25.98
CA GLY A 667 -2.97 4.93 -26.58
C GLY A 667 -1.65 5.60 -26.97
N GLU A 668 -0.60 5.46 -26.16
CA GLU A 668 0.73 5.97 -26.49
C GLU A 668 1.32 5.23 -27.70
N MET A 669 1.19 3.90 -27.77
CA MET A 669 1.61 3.12 -28.93
C MET A 669 0.84 3.53 -30.20
N LEU A 670 -0.46 3.81 -30.11
CA LEU A 670 -1.25 4.34 -31.24
C LEU A 670 -0.73 5.71 -31.72
N LYS A 671 -0.30 6.58 -30.80
CA LYS A 671 0.30 7.87 -31.19
C LYS A 671 1.62 7.67 -31.94
N GLN A 672 2.48 6.76 -31.47
CA GLN A 672 3.74 6.42 -32.17
C GLN A 672 3.46 5.79 -33.55
N ALA A 673 2.38 5.02 -33.68
CA ALA A 673 1.87 4.48 -34.93
C ALA A 673 1.25 5.52 -35.90
N GLY A 674 1.09 6.78 -35.48
CA GLY A 674 0.46 7.85 -36.26
C GLY A 674 -1.06 7.99 -36.10
N GLU A 675 -1.69 7.17 -35.25
CA GLU A 675 -3.13 7.21 -34.94
C GLU A 675 -3.43 8.12 -33.73
N THR A 676 -3.02 9.39 -33.83
CA THR A 676 -2.99 10.32 -32.69
C THR A 676 -4.35 10.54 -32.02
N GLU A 677 -5.44 10.65 -32.79
CA GLU A 677 -6.78 10.89 -32.24
C GLU A 677 -7.27 9.70 -31.40
N GLN A 678 -7.14 8.48 -31.93
CA GLN A 678 -7.52 7.26 -31.21
C GLN A 678 -6.62 7.05 -29.98
N GLY A 679 -5.32 7.31 -30.12
CA GLY A 679 -4.37 7.21 -29.03
C GLY A 679 -4.69 8.16 -27.88
N GLN A 680 -4.94 9.44 -28.21
CA GLN A 680 -5.34 10.45 -27.23
C GLN A 680 -6.64 10.06 -26.51
N LYS A 681 -7.63 9.57 -27.26
CA LYS A 681 -8.91 9.10 -26.70
C LYS A 681 -8.72 7.95 -25.71
N ALA A 682 -7.86 6.98 -26.03
CA ALA A 682 -7.54 5.86 -25.14
C ALA A 682 -6.85 6.34 -23.86
N MET A 683 -5.90 7.29 -23.97
CA MET A 683 -5.21 7.88 -22.82
C MET A 683 -6.16 8.68 -21.90
N GLU A 684 -7.07 9.47 -22.47
CA GLU A 684 -8.10 10.20 -21.69
C GLU A 684 -9.03 9.25 -20.97
N LEU A 685 -9.47 8.19 -21.65
CA LEU A 685 -10.29 7.16 -21.05
C LEU A 685 -9.56 6.42 -19.92
N ALA A 686 -8.26 6.16 -20.07
CA ALA A 686 -7.43 5.56 -19.03
C ALA A 686 -7.34 6.42 -17.77
N LYS A 687 -7.39 7.75 -17.89
CA LYS A 687 -7.45 8.68 -16.73
C LYS A 687 -8.83 8.73 -16.07
N LEU A 688 -9.91 8.46 -16.83
CA LEU A 688 -11.29 8.45 -16.31
C LEU A 688 -11.69 7.14 -15.64
N ILE A 689 -11.23 5.99 -16.14
CA ILE A 689 -11.59 4.66 -15.62
C ILE A 689 -11.32 4.48 -14.10
N PRO A 690 -10.25 5.02 -13.51
CA PRO A 690 -10.00 4.92 -12.08
C PRO A 690 -11.00 5.65 -11.18
N LEU A 691 -11.91 6.49 -11.73
CA LEU A 691 -12.90 7.22 -10.94
C LEU A 691 -13.64 6.30 -9.96
N ALA A 692 -13.90 6.82 -8.75
CA ALA A 692 -14.41 6.08 -7.59
C ALA A 692 -13.47 5.03 -6.97
N SER A 693 -12.27 4.82 -7.53
CA SER A 693 -11.25 3.92 -6.98
C SER A 693 -9.88 4.58 -6.89
N GLU A 694 -9.57 5.11 -5.71
CA GLU A 694 -8.28 5.72 -5.40
C GLU A 694 -7.14 4.71 -5.60
N SER A 695 -7.37 3.43 -5.29
CA SER A 695 -6.38 2.36 -5.50
C SER A 695 -6.03 2.18 -6.97
N ARG A 696 -7.03 2.13 -7.87
CA ARG A 696 -6.77 2.02 -9.32
C ARG A 696 -6.06 3.27 -9.86
N HIS A 697 -6.31 4.42 -9.26
CA HIS A 697 -5.66 5.68 -9.62
C HIS A 697 -4.18 5.67 -9.20
N GLY A 698 -3.89 5.21 -7.98
CA GLY A 698 -2.53 5.01 -7.49
C GLY A 698 -1.77 3.97 -8.31
N ASP A 699 -2.42 2.87 -8.69
CA ASP A 699 -1.82 1.86 -9.57
C ASP A 699 -1.47 2.43 -10.95
N LEU A 700 -2.34 3.25 -11.55
CA LEU A 700 -2.05 3.96 -12.80
C LEU A 700 -0.80 4.84 -12.65
N ALA A 701 -0.79 5.70 -11.63
CA ALA A 701 0.33 6.62 -11.39
C ALA A 701 1.66 5.88 -11.13
N ALA A 702 1.63 4.79 -10.36
CA ALA A 702 2.80 3.98 -10.06
C ALA A 702 3.35 3.27 -11.31
N GLU A 703 2.48 2.70 -12.14
CA GLU A 703 2.91 2.00 -13.37
C GLU A 703 3.45 2.96 -14.43
N LEU A 704 2.87 4.16 -14.56
CA LEU A 704 3.43 5.23 -15.40
C LEU A 704 4.84 5.61 -14.96
N ALA A 705 5.04 5.84 -13.65
CA ALA A 705 6.36 6.19 -13.11
C ALA A 705 7.40 5.10 -13.35
N LYS A 706 7.05 3.82 -13.13
CA LYS A 706 7.95 2.68 -13.37
C LYS A 706 8.43 2.58 -14.81
N ARG A 707 7.63 3.08 -15.75
CA ARG A 707 7.88 3.01 -17.20
C ARG A 707 8.46 4.31 -17.78
N GLY A 708 8.83 5.27 -16.92
CA GLY A 708 9.48 6.52 -17.33
C GLY A 708 8.53 7.66 -17.71
N TYR A 709 7.21 7.48 -17.60
CA TYR A 709 6.20 8.53 -17.81
C TYR A 709 6.07 9.41 -16.56
N THR A 710 7.18 10.04 -16.16
CA THR A 710 7.32 10.72 -14.87
C THR A 710 6.37 11.91 -14.74
N ALA A 711 6.24 12.73 -15.78
CA ALA A 711 5.39 13.92 -15.74
C ALA A 711 3.91 13.55 -15.56
N GLU A 712 3.45 12.54 -16.29
CA GLU A 712 2.08 12.06 -16.25
C GLU A 712 1.79 11.31 -14.95
N ALA A 713 2.76 10.56 -14.42
CA ALA A 713 2.65 9.98 -13.09
C ALA A 713 2.49 11.06 -12.01
N ILE A 714 3.28 12.14 -12.06
CA ILE A 714 3.18 13.27 -11.13
C ILE A 714 1.81 13.95 -11.23
N GLU A 715 1.28 14.13 -12.44
CA GLU A 715 -0.07 14.67 -12.67
C GLU A 715 -1.12 13.79 -11.96
N GLN A 716 -1.05 12.46 -12.11
CA GLN A 716 -1.97 11.54 -11.45
C GLN A 716 -1.81 11.53 -9.92
N TRP A 717 -0.57 11.57 -9.41
CA TRP A 717 -0.33 11.65 -7.96
C TRP A 717 -0.84 12.95 -7.34
N ASP A 718 -0.67 14.08 -8.02
CA ASP A 718 -1.20 15.35 -7.53
C ASP A 718 -2.73 15.42 -7.59
N LEU A 719 -3.35 14.85 -8.64
CA LEU A 719 -4.79 14.72 -8.70
C LEU A 719 -5.32 13.85 -7.56
N LEU A 720 -4.69 12.70 -7.32
CA LEU A 720 -5.01 11.80 -6.21
C LEU A 720 -4.89 12.53 -4.86
N ARG A 721 -3.82 13.28 -4.65
CA ARG A 721 -3.62 14.10 -3.44
C ARG A 721 -4.76 15.11 -3.23
N ARG A 722 -5.25 15.74 -4.30
CA ARG A 722 -6.33 16.72 -4.25
C ARG A 722 -7.72 16.09 -4.05
N CYS A 723 -7.93 14.87 -4.55
CA CYS A 723 -9.23 14.19 -4.50
C CYS A 723 -9.35 13.11 -3.41
N SER A 724 -8.30 12.82 -2.65
CA SER A 724 -8.32 11.85 -1.53
C SER A 724 -8.36 12.51 -0.16
N THR A 725 -8.63 11.72 0.87
CA THR A 725 -8.49 12.11 2.29
C THR A 725 -7.29 11.42 2.93
N TRP A 726 -6.80 12.00 4.03
CA TRP A 726 -5.66 11.47 4.79
C TRP A 726 -5.92 10.09 5.44
N SER A 727 -7.19 9.72 5.60
CA SER A 727 -7.62 8.38 6.04
C SER A 727 -7.47 7.29 4.96
N GLU A 728 -7.28 7.67 3.70
CA GLU A 728 -7.13 6.74 2.58
C GLU A 728 -5.66 6.43 2.32
N ALA A 729 -5.32 5.14 2.16
CA ALA A 729 -3.93 4.71 1.99
C ALA A 729 -3.21 5.30 0.77
N GLN A 730 -3.96 5.65 -0.26
CA GLN A 730 -3.40 6.20 -1.49
C GLN A 730 -2.89 7.62 -1.32
N MET A 731 -3.41 8.36 -0.34
CA MET A 731 -2.89 9.68 0.03
C MET A 731 -1.42 9.58 0.50
N PHE A 732 -1.10 8.53 1.26
CA PHE A 732 0.26 8.27 1.72
C PHE A 732 1.23 8.02 0.56
N HIS A 733 0.81 7.26 -0.45
CA HIS A 733 1.59 6.99 -1.65
C HIS A 733 1.76 8.25 -2.51
N ALA A 734 0.69 8.99 -2.75
CA ALA A 734 0.69 10.22 -3.54
C ALA A 734 1.68 11.25 -2.98
N VAL A 735 1.59 11.53 -1.69
CA VAL A 735 2.46 12.53 -1.04
C VAL A 735 3.91 12.08 -1.03
N GLY A 736 4.18 10.78 -0.84
CA GLY A 736 5.52 10.22 -0.97
C GLY A 736 6.10 10.43 -2.37
N ALA A 737 5.37 10.02 -3.40
CA ALA A 737 5.80 10.14 -4.79
C ALA A 737 6.02 11.60 -5.22
N LEU A 738 5.16 12.52 -4.78
CA LEU A 738 5.33 13.95 -5.03
C LEU A 738 6.55 14.54 -4.32
N GLY A 739 6.84 14.07 -3.10
CA GLY A 739 8.07 14.43 -2.39
C GLY A 739 9.32 13.98 -3.15
N ASP A 740 9.33 12.73 -3.60
CA ASP A 740 10.43 12.15 -4.36
C ASP A 740 10.64 12.88 -5.69
N ALA A 741 9.55 13.18 -6.40
CA ALA A 741 9.56 13.87 -7.69
C ALA A 741 10.19 15.26 -7.65
N VAL A 742 9.95 16.03 -6.58
CA VAL A 742 10.46 17.42 -6.47
C VAL A 742 11.74 17.51 -5.64
N SER A 743 12.23 16.40 -5.09
CA SER A 743 13.35 16.39 -4.13
C SER A 743 14.65 16.99 -4.67
N ALA A 744 14.92 16.81 -5.97
CA ALA A 744 16.11 17.35 -6.62
C ALA A 744 15.98 18.87 -6.93
N GLU A 745 14.80 19.32 -7.34
CA GLU A 745 14.55 20.70 -7.78
C GLU A 745 14.19 21.65 -6.62
N ASP A 746 13.34 21.17 -5.71
CA ASP A 746 12.84 21.92 -4.56
C ASP A 746 12.85 21.03 -3.30
N PRO A 747 14.04 20.86 -2.68
CA PRO A 747 14.20 20.01 -1.50
C PRO A 747 13.41 20.53 -0.29
N LEU A 748 13.08 21.84 -0.24
CA LEU A 748 12.23 22.40 0.80
C LEU A 748 10.79 21.93 0.65
N LYS A 749 10.23 22.01 -0.57
CA LYS A 749 8.88 21.52 -0.86
C LYS A 749 8.77 20.01 -0.64
N ALA A 750 9.77 19.24 -1.05
CA ALA A 750 9.86 17.81 -0.80
C ALA A 750 9.84 17.48 0.70
N SER A 751 10.64 18.19 1.50
CA SER A 751 10.67 18.00 2.97
C SER A 751 9.29 18.15 3.59
N GLY A 752 8.47 19.10 3.12
CA GLY A 752 7.12 19.28 3.64
C GLY A 752 6.14 18.18 3.22
N PHE A 753 6.33 17.53 2.06
CA PHE A 753 5.50 16.39 1.67
C PHE A 753 5.83 15.19 2.55
N TRP A 754 7.11 14.88 2.73
CA TRP A 754 7.52 13.80 3.62
C TRP A 754 7.18 14.06 5.09
N GLU A 755 7.20 15.31 5.57
CA GLU A 755 6.71 15.68 6.90
C GLU A 755 5.20 15.42 7.04
N GLN A 756 4.38 15.83 6.06
CA GLN A 756 2.94 15.51 6.05
C GLN A 756 2.69 14.00 6.05
N ARG A 757 3.46 13.25 5.25
CA ARG A 757 3.41 11.79 5.18
C ARG A 757 3.70 11.16 6.55
N MET A 758 4.73 11.64 7.24
CA MET A 758 5.12 11.17 8.56
C MET A 758 4.06 11.46 9.63
N LEU A 759 3.53 12.69 9.64
CA LEU A 759 2.45 13.08 10.55
C LEU A 759 1.20 12.23 10.33
N ASN A 760 0.87 11.89 9.09
CA ASN A 760 -0.32 11.09 8.79
C ASN A 760 -0.25 9.65 9.32
N CYS A 761 0.91 8.99 9.23
CA CYS A 761 1.07 7.60 9.71
C CYS A 761 0.50 7.42 11.12
N LEU A 762 0.75 8.39 12.01
CA LEU A 762 0.37 8.27 13.41
C LEU A 762 -1.09 8.69 13.69
N GLN A 763 -1.77 9.39 12.76
CA GLN A 763 -3.16 9.83 12.96
C GLN A 763 -4.15 8.67 12.83
N GLU A 764 -3.86 7.73 11.93
CA GLU A 764 -4.75 6.62 11.57
C GLU A 764 -4.36 5.30 12.25
N ASN A 765 -3.64 5.37 13.37
CA ASN A 765 -3.16 4.20 14.13
C ASN A 765 -2.27 3.26 13.29
N TRP A 766 -1.49 3.82 12.37
CA TRP A 766 -0.45 3.09 11.65
C TRP A 766 0.90 3.33 12.32
N PHE A 767 1.69 2.28 12.39
CA PHE A 767 3.03 2.33 12.96
C PHE A 767 3.99 1.60 12.03
N PHE A 768 5.25 2.02 12.04
CA PHE A 768 6.30 1.27 11.36
C PHE A 768 6.57 -0.01 12.12
N THR A 769 6.53 -1.15 11.42
CA THR A 769 6.97 -2.44 11.95
C THR A 769 8.46 -2.45 12.24
N ASP A 770 9.24 -1.72 11.45
CA ASP A 770 10.65 -1.46 11.68
C ASP A 770 10.85 -0.09 12.35
N GLN A 771 11.32 -0.10 13.60
CA GLN A 771 11.52 1.14 14.37
C GLN A 771 12.63 2.02 13.79
N THR A 772 13.54 1.49 12.96
CA THR A 772 14.56 2.30 12.26
C THR A 772 13.94 3.33 11.31
N SER A 773 12.73 3.07 10.80
CA SER A 773 12.01 4.01 9.93
C SER A 773 11.69 5.34 10.64
N TYR A 774 11.50 5.30 11.96
CA TYR A 774 11.33 6.49 12.80
C TYR A 774 12.61 7.33 12.96
N VAL A 775 13.76 6.82 12.50
CA VAL A 775 15.03 7.56 12.42
C VAL A 775 15.28 8.01 10.98
N ARG A 776 15.16 7.10 10.00
CA ARG A 776 15.44 7.35 8.58
C ARG A 776 14.60 8.50 8.01
N ILE A 777 13.28 8.44 8.21
CA ILE A 777 12.36 9.39 7.57
C ILE A 777 12.52 10.80 8.15
N PRO A 778 12.51 11.01 9.48
CA PRO A 778 12.77 12.34 10.04
C PRO A 778 14.14 12.90 9.64
N HIS A 779 15.20 12.06 9.62
CA HIS A 779 16.51 12.48 9.15
C HIS A 779 16.48 13.01 7.71
N LEU A 780 15.81 12.29 6.79
CA LEU A 780 15.64 12.71 5.39
C LEU A 780 14.90 14.06 5.28
N VAL A 781 13.85 14.26 6.08
CA VAL A 781 13.08 15.51 6.11
C VAL A 781 13.96 16.68 6.54
N HIS A 782 14.69 16.53 7.65
CA HIS A 782 15.57 17.57 8.18
C HIS A 782 16.74 17.88 7.22
N ARG A 783 17.38 16.85 6.65
CA ARG A 783 18.46 17.01 5.64
C ARG A 783 17.99 17.81 4.44
N SER A 784 16.81 17.48 3.91
CA SER A 784 16.25 18.16 2.73
C SER A 784 15.84 19.60 3.03
N ARG A 785 15.31 19.85 4.23
CA ARG A 785 15.02 21.19 4.71
C ARG A 785 16.30 22.01 4.86
N ALA A 786 17.39 21.45 5.39
CA ALA A 786 18.69 22.11 5.49
C ALA A 786 19.19 22.58 4.12
N LYS A 787 19.16 21.69 3.11
CA LYS A 787 19.54 22.03 1.72
C LYS A 787 18.69 23.15 1.14
N GLY A 788 17.37 23.06 1.28
CA GLY A 788 16.44 24.07 0.80
C GLY A 788 16.65 25.44 1.46
N LEU A 789 16.91 25.46 2.77
CA LEU A 789 17.21 26.69 3.50
C LEU A 789 18.54 27.32 3.08
N LEU A 790 19.57 26.51 2.80
CA LEU A 790 20.85 26.98 2.26
C LEU A 790 20.67 27.60 0.86
N ALA A 791 19.89 26.96 -0.01
CA ALA A 791 19.56 27.51 -1.34
C ALA A 791 18.82 28.85 -1.26
N GLN A 792 18.06 29.10 -0.18
CA GLN A 792 17.40 30.38 0.10
C GLN A 792 18.29 31.39 0.84
N GLY A 793 19.55 31.06 1.16
CA GLY A 793 20.46 31.91 1.94
C GLY A 793 20.19 31.94 3.45
N ASN A 794 19.28 31.11 3.95
CA ASN A 794 18.99 31.00 5.39
C ASN A 794 19.93 29.99 6.08
N ALA A 795 21.20 30.35 6.19
CA ALA A 795 22.22 29.50 6.81
C ALA A 795 21.93 29.17 8.28
N SER A 796 21.38 30.12 9.05
CA SER A 796 21.07 29.90 10.46
C SER A 796 19.97 28.86 10.66
N GLY A 797 18.92 28.90 9.82
CA GLY A 797 17.90 27.86 9.80
C GLY A 797 18.48 26.50 9.39
N ALA A 798 19.32 26.47 8.36
CA ALA A 798 19.96 25.24 7.90
C ALA A 798 20.83 24.58 8.97
N ILE A 799 21.64 25.37 9.70
CA ILE A 799 22.48 24.84 10.80
C ILE A 799 21.63 24.16 11.87
N LEU A 800 20.45 24.70 12.20
CA LEU A 800 19.53 24.06 13.15
C LEU A 800 19.03 22.72 12.63
N GLU A 801 18.67 22.64 11.34
CA GLU A 801 18.26 21.39 10.69
C GLU A 801 19.39 20.35 10.65
N VAL A 802 20.64 20.76 10.37
CA VAL A 802 21.81 19.85 10.41
C VAL A 802 22.01 19.30 11.84
N ARG A 803 21.89 20.13 12.87
CA ARG A 803 21.97 19.68 14.26
C ARG A 803 20.85 18.69 14.61
N HIS A 804 19.64 18.89 14.09
CA HIS A 804 18.57 17.90 14.25
C HIS A 804 18.90 16.57 13.58
N CYS A 805 19.45 16.58 12.37
CA CYS A 805 19.95 15.37 11.73
C CYS A 805 20.99 14.64 12.59
N GLN A 806 22.00 15.35 13.09
CA GLN A 806 23.05 14.79 13.94
C GLN A 806 22.54 14.29 15.30
N GLN A 807 21.41 14.81 15.80
CA GLN A 807 20.74 14.28 16.99
C GLN A 807 19.93 13.01 16.69
N ILE A 808 19.22 12.99 15.57
CA ILE A 808 18.37 11.85 15.17
C ILE A 808 19.23 10.66 14.77
N TRP A 809 20.26 10.91 13.95
CA TRP A 809 21.17 9.90 13.42
C TRP A 809 22.63 10.42 13.44
N PRO A 810 23.30 10.33 14.60
CA PRO A 810 24.63 10.93 14.78
C PRO A 810 25.75 10.35 13.89
N GLY A 811 25.59 9.09 13.46
CA GLY A 811 26.55 8.38 12.60
C GLY A 811 26.35 8.59 11.10
N GLU A 812 25.32 9.33 10.68
CA GLU A 812 25.02 9.57 9.25
C GLU A 812 25.83 10.75 8.70
N LEU A 813 26.36 10.60 7.49
CA LEU A 813 27.34 11.54 6.92
C LEU A 813 26.75 12.49 5.88
N ASN A 814 25.69 12.07 5.19
CA ASN A 814 25.19 12.72 4.00
C ASN A 814 24.74 14.16 4.28
N VAL A 815 24.14 14.41 5.45
CA VAL A 815 23.76 15.79 5.81
C VAL A 815 24.97 16.70 5.94
N VAL A 816 26.08 16.19 6.48
CA VAL A 816 27.29 16.96 6.76
C VAL A 816 28.08 17.19 5.49
N GLU A 817 28.33 16.13 4.72
CA GLU A 817 29.08 16.22 3.45
C GLU A 817 28.40 17.15 2.43
N GLU A 818 27.07 17.22 2.43
CA GLU A 818 26.32 18.09 1.51
C GLU A 818 26.24 19.53 2.01
N CYS A 819 25.99 19.74 3.30
CA CYS A 819 25.72 21.08 3.83
C CYS A 819 27.00 21.87 4.13
N ILE A 820 28.10 21.22 4.49
CA ILE A 820 29.33 21.91 4.87
C ILE A 820 29.94 22.74 3.73
N PRO A 821 30.14 22.20 2.51
CA PRO A 821 30.65 23.00 1.40
C PRO A 821 29.77 24.22 1.08
N LEU A 822 28.44 24.07 1.22
CA LEU A 822 27.48 25.15 1.02
C LEU A 822 27.59 26.23 2.12
N LEU A 823 27.82 25.83 3.37
CA LEU A 823 28.06 26.76 4.48
C LEU A 823 29.37 27.52 4.31
N ASP A 824 30.43 26.87 3.82
CA ASP A 824 31.69 27.53 3.50
C ASP A 824 31.52 28.58 2.40
N ALA A 825 30.85 28.21 1.30
CA ALA A 825 30.52 29.14 0.22
C ALA A 825 29.66 30.32 0.73
N GLY A 826 28.81 30.09 1.73
CA GLY A 826 28.01 31.10 2.41
C GLY A 826 28.76 31.92 3.48
N GLY A 827 30.08 31.74 3.65
CA GLY A 827 30.90 32.47 4.62
C GLY A 827 30.72 32.05 6.08
N ARG A 828 30.14 30.87 6.34
CA ARG A 828 29.85 30.32 7.67
C ARG A 828 30.86 29.26 8.12
N LYS A 829 32.14 29.49 7.81
CA LYS A 829 33.23 28.52 8.05
C LYS A 829 33.33 28.04 9.50
N ALA A 830 33.17 28.93 10.48
CA ALA A 830 33.27 28.56 11.89
C ALA A 830 32.17 27.55 12.31
N ASP A 831 30.94 27.76 11.85
CA ASP A 831 29.84 26.82 12.09
C ASP A 831 30.06 25.49 11.36
N ALA A 832 30.55 25.56 10.12
CA ALA A 832 30.88 24.38 9.33
C ALA A 832 31.98 23.52 10.00
N ASP A 833 33.02 24.16 10.55
CA ASP A 833 34.10 23.50 11.28
C ASP A 833 33.63 22.85 12.59
N GLU A 834 32.68 23.47 13.28
CA GLU A 834 32.03 22.89 14.47
C GLU A 834 31.25 21.63 14.11
N LEU A 835 30.34 21.72 13.12
CA LEU A 835 29.50 20.61 12.67
C LEU A 835 30.34 19.44 12.13
N PHE A 836 31.41 19.73 11.38
CA PHE A 836 32.37 18.74 10.90
C PHE A 836 33.05 18.01 12.06
N THR A 837 33.57 18.79 13.02
CA THR A 837 34.34 18.23 14.14
C THR A 837 33.48 17.31 15.00
N GLU A 838 32.21 17.68 15.24
CA GLU A 838 31.27 16.82 15.94
C GLU A 838 31.08 15.49 15.20
N ALA A 839 30.70 15.51 13.92
CA ALA A 839 30.48 14.29 13.13
C ALA A 839 31.73 13.42 13.02
N TYR A 840 32.87 14.02 12.69
CA TYR A 840 34.15 13.32 12.55
C TYR A 840 34.55 12.60 13.85
N SER A 841 34.39 13.26 15.00
CA SER A 841 34.78 12.70 16.31
C SER A 841 33.98 11.45 16.70
N ARG A 842 32.72 11.36 16.26
CA ARG A 842 31.85 10.21 16.51
C ARG A 842 32.34 8.98 15.76
N ILE A 843 32.65 9.13 14.47
CA ILE A 843 33.17 8.02 13.64
C ILE A 843 34.59 7.64 14.07
N GLU A 844 35.40 8.61 14.51
CA GLU A 844 36.74 8.37 15.08
C GLU A 844 36.67 7.55 16.38
N LYS A 845 35.62 7.72 17.20
CA LYS A 845 35.34 6.83 18.33
C LYS A 845 35.06 5.41 17.84
N THR A 846 34.23 5.25 16.82
CA THR A 846 33.88 3.94 16.25
C THR A 846 35.11 3.20 15.69
N CYS A 847 36.00 3.89 14.96
CA CYS A 847 37.23 3.29 14.45
C CYS A 847 38.18 2.84 15.58
N ARG A 848 38.16 3.52 16.74
CA ARG A 848 38.95 3.07 17.90
C ARG A 848 38.39 1.79 18.52
N LEU A 849 37.06 1.62 18.51
CA LEU A 849 36.40 0.42 19.02
C LEU A 849 36.55 -0.77 18.06
N PHE A 850 36.48 -0.52 16.74
CA PHE A 850 36.56 -1.52 15.69
C PHE A 850 37.61 -1.12 14.64
N PRO A 851 38.91 -1.31 14.94
CA PRO A 851 40.02 -0.85 14.09
C PRO A 851 40.17 -1.61 12.76
N ASN A 852 39.40 -2.68 12.58
CA ASN A 852 39.36 -3.46 11.35
C ASN A 852 38.15 -3.12 10.46
N SER A 853 37.36 -2.11 10.83
CA SER A 853 36.20 -1.69 10.04
C SER A 853 36.62 -0.83 8.85
N ALA A 854 36.79 -1.45 7.69
CA ALA A 854 37.10 -0.76 6.44
C ALA A 854 36.07 0.34 6.12
N LEU A 855 34.79 0.06 6.35
CA LEU A 855 33.69 1.01 6.16
C LEU A 855 33.88 2.30 6.98
N HIS A 856 34.17 2.19 8.29
CA HIS A 856 34.29 3.37 9.14
C HIS A 856 35.57 4.17 8.85
N HIS A 857 36.64 3.49 8.46
CA HIS A 857 37.84 4.15 7.94
C HIS A 857 37.55 4.92 6.64
N ASN A 858 36.87 4.30 5.68
CA ASN A 858 36.45 4.97 4.45
C ASN A 858 35.52 6.16 4.76
N ASN A 859 34.57 6.00 5.67
CA ASN A 859 33.64 7.07 6.08
C ASN A 859 34.35 8.30 6.65
N LEU A 860 35.41 8.11 7.46
CA LEU A 860 36.24 9.23 7.94
C LEU A 860 36.96 9.93 6.79
N ALA A 861 37.54 9.16 5.88
CA ALA A 861 38.28 9.70 4.75
C ALA A 861 37.37 10.46 3.79
N TRP A 862 36.23 9.87 3.44
CA TRP A 862 35.22 10.47 2.58
C TRP A 862 34.68 11.78 3.18
N LEU A 863 34.25 11.77 4.45
CA LEU A 863 33.76 12.97 5.12
C LEU A 863 34.82 14.09 5.14
N ALA A 864 36.07 13.73 5.44
CA ALA A 864 37.20 14.67 5.43
C ALA A 864 37.47 15.25 4.03
N ALA A 865 37.43 14.43 2.99
CA ALA A 865 37.63 14.85 1.60
C ALA A 865 36.49 15.76 1.12
N LYS A 866 35.23 15.32 1.26
CA LYS A 866 34.07 16.10 0.83
C LYS A 866 33.95 17.44 1.56
N CYS A 867 34.37 17.48 2.82
CA CYS A 867 34.40 18.71 3.59
C CYS A 867 35.76 19.44 3.50
N GLN A 868 36.71 19.04 2.67
CA GLN A 868 38.03 19.71 2.55
C GLN A 868 38.73 19.99 3.89
N ARG A 869 38.65 19.04 4.83
CA ARG A 869 39.14 19.19 6.20
C ARG A 869 39.94 17.96 6.60
N ARG A 870 41.08 18.16 7.28
CA ARG A 870 41.93 17.05 7.77
C ARG A 870 42.36 16.07 6.67
N LEU A 871 42.66 16.56 5.46
CA LEU A 871 42.97 15.73 4.29
C LEU A 871 44.14 14.76 4.51
N ASP A 872 45.17 15.14 5.29
CA ASP A 872 46.26 14.23 5.63
C ASP A 872 45.79 13.02 6.46
N LYS A 873 44.82 13.22 7.35
CA LYS A 873 44.18 12.12 8.08
C LYS A 873 43.26 11.31 7.18
N ALA A 874 42.63 11.96 6.20
CA ALA A 874 41.79 11.27 5.22
C ALA A 874 42.59 10.22 4.45
N LEU A 875 43.80 10.58 4.01
CA LEU A 875 44.71 9.66 3.32
C LEU A 875 45.03 8.43 4.16
N ILE A 876 45.46 8.63 5.41
CA ILE A 876 45.76 7.54 6.35
C ILE A 876 44.55 6.59 6.51
N HIS A 877 43.34 7.15 6.61
CA HIS A 877 42.15 6.35 6.80
C HIS A 877 41.71 5.60 5.54
N VAL A 878 41.78 6.20 4.35
CA VAL A 878 41.42 5.49 3.11
C VAL A 878 42.46 4.43 2.75
N GLU A 879 43.75 4.68 2.98
CA GLU A 879 44.80 3.67 2.84
C GLU A 879 44.52 2.47 3.77
N ARG A 880 44.13 2.73 5.02
CA ARG A 880 43.73 1.67 5.96
C ARG A 880 42.48 0.92 5.49
N ALA A 881 41.49 1.60 4.91
CA ALA A 881 40.31 0.97 4.36
C ALA A 881 40.66 0.02 3.20
N LEU A 882 41.59 0.44 2.32
CA LEU A 882 42.10 -0.35 1.20
C LEU A 882 42.99 -1.50 1.66
N GLU A 883 43.79 -1.35 2.71
CA GLU A 883 44.51 -2.49 3.32
C GLU A 883 43.54 -3.60 3.78
N LEU A 884 42.37 -3.21 4.30
CA LEU A 884 41.34 -4.13 4.81
C LEU A 884 40.42 -4.68 3.69
N ALA A 885 40.31 -3.95 2.58
CA ALA A 885 39.48 -4.27 1.42
C ALA A 885 40.10 -3.70 0.12
N PRO A 886 41.14 -4.37 -0.45
CA PRO A 886 41.99 -3.79 -1.50
C PRO A 886 41.34 -3.63 -2.87
N ASP A 887 40.28 -4.39 -3.14
CA ASP A 887 39.59 -4.41 -4.44
C ASP A 887 38.22 -3.70 -4.39
N SER A 888 38.01 -2.83 -3.39
CA SER A 888 36.76 -2.05 -3.30
C SER A 888 36.86 -0.81 -4.19
N ALA A 889 36.18 -0.81 -5.34
CA ALA A 889 36.10 0.36 -6.23
C ALA A 889 35.62 1.62 -5.50
N GLN A 890 34.65 1.48 -4.59
CA GLN A 890 34.18 2.57 -3.72
C GLN A 890 35.30 3.19 -2.86
N TYR A 891 36.21 2.38 -2.30
CA TYR A 891 37.29 2.90 -1.45
C TYR A 891 38.43 3.48 -2.29
N ILE A 892 38.64 2.95 -3.51
CA ILE A 892 39.58 3.53 -4.48
C ILE A 892 39.07 4.89 -4.96
N ASP A 893 37.77 5.06 -5.18
CA ASP A 893 37.18 6.37 -5.51
C ASP A 893 37.32 7.37 -4.35
N THR A 894 37.15 6.94 -3.10
CA THR A 894 37.48 7.80 -1.94
C THR A 894 38.94 8.23 -1.95
N LEU A 895 39.87 7.34 -2.32
CA LEU A 895 41.30 7.69 -2.42
C LEU A 895 41.53 8.71 -3.54
N ALA A 896 40.87 8.52 -4.70
CA ALA A 896 40.89 9.48 -5.80
C ALA A 896 40.37 10.86 -5.37
N GLU A 897 39.24 10.91 -4.67
CA GLU A 897 38.68 12.15 -4.10
C GLU A 897 39.65 12.78 -3.08
N VAL A 898 40.27 12.00 -2.20
CA VAL A 898 41.25 12.51 -1.23
C VAL A 898 42.45 13.15 -1.94
N HIS A 899 43.02 12.49 -2.95
CA HIS A 899 44.12 13.04 -3.76
C HIS A 899 43.71 14.31 -4.47
N PHE A 900 42.54 14.30 -5.10
CA PHE A 900 41.99 15.47 -5.79
C PHE A 900 41.88 16.69 -4.87
N GLN A 901 41.30 16.51 -3.68
CA GLN A 901 41.13 17.62 -2.72
C GLN A 901 42.46 18.09 -2.11
N ARG A 902 43.51 17.25 -2.14
CA ARG A 902 44.89 17.62 -1.74
C ARG A 902 45.65 18.36 -2.86
N GLY A 903 45.13 18.36 -4.08
CA GLY A 903 45.78 18.91 -5.27
C GLY A 903 46.68 17.91 -6.02
N ASP A 904 46.69 16.65 -5.61
CA ASP A 904 47.43 15.54 -6.23
C ASP A 904 46.61 15.00 -7.42
N ILE A 905 46.42 15.81 -8.47
CA ILE A 905 45.43 15.53 -9.54
C ILE A 905 45.84 14.31 -10.39
N ASP A 906 47.14 14.11 -10.63
CA ASP A 906 47.65 12.98 -11.41
C ASP A 906 47.32 11.64 -10.72
N GLU A 907 47.54 11.57 -9.41
CA GLU A 907 47.20 10.43 -8.58
C GLU A 907 45.69 10.20 -8.53
N ALA A 908 44.87 11.27 -8.50
CA ALA A 908 43.42 11.15 -8.53
C ALA A 908 42.90 10.52 -9.84
N ILE A 909 43.47 10.93 -10.98
CA ILE A 909 43.14 10.37 -12.30
C ILE A 909 43.51 8.88 -12.34
N GLU A 910 44.72 8.51 -11.91
CA GLU A 910 45.17 7.11 -11.88
C GLU A 910 44.20 6.22 -11.07
N GLN A 911 43.77 6.68 -9.90
CA GLN A 911 42.83 5.91 -9.09
C GLN A 911 41.43 5.84 -9.71
N ALA A 912 40.96 6.91 -10.35
CA ALA A 912 39.66 6.92 -11.05
C ALA A 912 39.65 5.97 -12.26
N GLU A 913 40.75 5.90 -13.03
CA GLU A 913 40.93 4.92 -14.10
C GLU A 913 40.84 3.48 -13.54
N ARG A 914 41.50 3.22 -12.41
CA ARG A 914 41.43 1.92 -11.73
C ARG A 914 40.01 1.55 -11.25
N CYS A 915 39.20 2.53 -10.83
CA CYS A 915 37.78 2.28 -10.52
C CYS A 915 37.01 1.81 -11.76
N ILE A 916 37.24 2.44 -12.92
CA ILE A 916 36.61 2.07 -14.19
C ILE A 916 37.09 0.69 -14.67
N GLU A 917 38.35 0.33 -14.42
CA GLU A 917 38.83 -1.03 -14.73
C GLU A 917 38.10 -2.11 -13.92
N LEU A 918 37.78 -1.83 -12.65
CA LEU A 918 37.04 -2.75 -11.78
C LEU A 918 35.55 -2.79 -12.11
N GLU A 919 34.96 -1.63 -12.40
CA GLU A 919 33.53 -1.46 -12.66
C GLU A 919 33.29 -0.58 -13.90
N PRO A 920 33.47 -1.15 -15.11
CA PRO A 920 33.46 -0.36 -16.36
C PRO A 920 32.08 0.20 -16.72
N ASP A 921 31.02 -0.43 -16.22
CA ASP A 921 29.63 -0.05 -16.50
C ASP A 921 29.09 1.01 -15.51
N THR A 922 29.90 1.44 -14.53
CA THR A 922 29.49 2.42 -13.51
C THR A 922 29.71 3.85 -14.03
N GLU A 923 28.62 4.52 -14.43
CA GLU A 923 28.65 5.86 -15.03
C GLU A 923 29.31 6.91 -14.10
N PHE A 924 29.14 6.78 -12.79
CA PHE A 924 29.71 7.72 -11.82
C PHE A 924 31.23 7.79 -11.86
N TYR A 925 31.92 6.66 -11.97
CA TYR A 925 33.39 6.66 -12.05
C TYR A 925 33.90 7.34 -13.32
N GLN A 926 33.17 7.19 -14.42
CA GLN A 926 33.45 7.92 -15.67
C GLN A 926 33.26 9.43 -15.49
N GLN A 927 32.22 9.85 -14.76
CA GLN A 927 31.99 11.26 -14.44
C GLN A 927 33.07 11.83 -13.50
N GLN A 928 33.52 11.05 -12.51
CA GLN A 928 34.60 11.43 -11.59
C GLN A 928 35.93 11.62 -12.33
N LEU A 929 36.31 10.67 -13.19
CA LEU A 929 37.50 10.76 -14.03
C LEU A 929 37.48 12.04 -14.87
N LYS A 930 36.37 12.27 -15.60
CA LYS A 930 36.20 13.48 -16.41
C LYS A 930 36.37 14.76 -15.59
N ARG A 931 35.81 14.81 -14.38
CA ARG A 931 35.95 15.96 -13.48
C ARG A 931 37.42 16.20 -13.08
N PHE A 932 38.19 15.14 -12.85
CA PHE A 932 39.61 15.26 -12.50
C PHE A 932 40.47 15.69 -13.70
N GLU A 933 40.17 15.18 -14.90
CA GLU A 933 40.84 15.58 -16.15
C GLU A 933 40.56 17.05 -16.50
N GLU A 934 39.32 17.51 -16.34
CA GLU A 934 38.94 18.91 -16.54
C GLU A 934 39.73 19.82 -15.60
N ALA A 935 39.83 19.48 -14.32
CA ALA A 935 40.60 20.24 -13.34
C ALA A 935 42.12 20.23 -13.59
N LYS A 936 42.67 19.19 -14.24
CA LYS A 936 44.07 19.16 -14.68
C LYS A 936 44.34 20.11 -15.85
N SER A 937 43.30 20.39 -16.65
CA SER A 937 43.38 21.23 -17.85
C SER A 937 43.20 22.72 -17.57
N GLU A 938 42.67 23.08 -16.40
CA GLU A 938 42.57 24.45 -15.86
C GLU A 938 43.86 24.88 -15.15
#